data_AF-A0A2J6R7U6-F1
#
_entry.id   AF-A0A2J6R7U6-F1
#
_cell.length_a   1.000
_cell.length_b   1.000
_cell.length_c   1.000
_cell.angle_alpha   90.00
_cell.angle_beta   90.00
_cell.angle_gamma   90.00
#
_symmetry.space_group_name_H-M   'P 1'
#
loop_
_entity.id
_entity.type
_entity.pdbx_description
1 polymer ?
#
loop_
_entity_poly.entity_id
_entity_poly.type
_entity_poly.pdbx_seq_one_letter_code
_entity_poly.pdbx_strand_id
1 'polypeptide(L)'
;MEDSANFIPLGLGKERRGSASKPARNVPTSISARNVSTARRASSGPSILDGPKIIGATPAERSAIAKEYRLAAKRVKKKAKADAKRARKENAILHRRMTRNNEKYSKNKDRNRERDILLERQRLRFEAVRQAERLAAIHDPTGKMFNVGEVVIMPDGQVKSKEAIARAAEAKKQKEIEAAAEKLENIRLAEEEAKYREAKLQAKREGREAPPRPDYTPQIDLQSSASFYGNRSGGQPAYSGQQMGRQPATGAKPPRKISKKQQQRQEMLKPKPVPPKPVIPEGIALPAGEENLLLLWDISDEQIIKRLNSKKKEKILAAKKLRLIQKEQKKFNRAMKVRKKQAANAGVLWDAEKAKKEILGEMEKANWGEENSSDTDSDSDSDSDSDSESEAEAEANGKTGKKASSDDNDDSGSSSSSDSSSDSDSDTDSDAEAGDTPKKKKKGMPKVNRPRLDLELLEQAAKIKQAHDEKKRNARLKRRAERREKAAQEQAKKEAEAEAARIEAEKAEKAKLETALKEKTAKESSKKRKRSSEEEPEQNGKKSKSDDGESDEEAKRKAERKKRRKEEKKAKAGLLASSMDIVESKDDKLDREIAAREAKLLEGNQETEEVPQYAKVATNWNPDALAGDEQRKEKYLRLLGAKKDSKKSNNEKAETEKQEGAREQEEQLAAKIAQPNIIDRKEKKRARRAARKAEEDAAEAAAATAKAEQLARMQRDLEKQYEAGMKLKHDGGSKRRGLGA
;
A
#
# COMPACT_ATOMS: atom_id res chain seq x y z
N MET A 1 -74.28 -26.95 -8.96
CA MET A 1 -74.67 -25.53 -9.01
C MET A 1 -73.36 -24.75 -9.11
N GLU A 2 -72.77 -24.76 -10.31
CA GLU A 2 -73.00 -23.73 -11.35
C GLU A 2 -72.17 -22.49 -11.00
N ASP A 3 -70.94 -22.41 -11.54
CA ASP A 3 -70.73 -21.59 -12.74
C ASP A 3 -69.35 -21.81 -13.37
N SER A 4 -69.42 -21.84 -14.70
CA SER A 4 -68.40 -22.19 -15.67
C SER A 4 -67.79 -20.95 -16.33
N ALA A 5 -66.67 -21.19 -17.02
CA ALA A 5 -66.10 -20.40 -18.13
C ALA A 5 -65.18 -19.22 -17.78
N ASN A 6 -63.87 -19.45 -17.99
CA ASN A 6 -63.13 -18.76 -19.05
C ASN A 6 -61.79 -19.45 -19.32
N PHE A 7 -61.84 -20.39 -20.25
CA PHE A 7 -60.71 -21.11 -20.83
C PHE A 7 -60.24 -20.33 -22.07
N ILE A 8 -59.05 -19.73 -22.02
CA ILE A 8 -58.41 -19.09 -23.18
C ILE A 8 -57.38 -20.08 -23.76
N PRO A 9 -57.57 -20.59 -25.00
CA PRO A 9 -56.64 -21.51 -25.63
C PRO A 9 -55.46 -20.77 -26.26
N LEU A 10 -54.26 -20.93 -25.71
CA LEU A 10 -53.01 -20.54 -26.38
C LEU A 10 -52.57 -21.64 -27.35
N GLY A 11 -53.21 -21.64 -28.52
CA GLY A 11 -52.76 -22.40 -29.69
C GLY A 11 -52.36 -21.45 -30.82
N LEU A 12 -51.07 -21.09 -30.91
CA LEU A 12 -50.46 -20.72 -32.18
C LEU A 12 -49.07 -21.37 -32.26
N GLY A 13 -49.02 -22.35 -33.17
CA GLY A 13 -47.89 -23.23 -33.41
C GLY A 13 -46.60 -22.49 -33.74
N LYS A 14 -45.52 -22.88 -33.05
CA LYS A 14 -44.17 -22.62 -33.51
C LYS A 14 -43.69 -23.87 -34.23
N GLU A 15 -43.75 -23.78 -35.55
CA GLU A 15 -43.27 -24.78 -36.51
C GLU A 15 -41.92 -25.36 -36.07
N ARG A 16 -41.91 -26.70 -35.98
CA ARG A 16 -40.69 -27.51 -36.02
C ARG A 16 -39.99 -27.27 -37.36
N ARG A 17 -39.00 -26.39 -37.39
CA ARG A 17 -38.03 -26.35 -38.49
C ARG A 17 -36.81 -27.18 -38.12
N GLY A 18 -36.73 -28.34 -38.77
CA GLY A 18 -35.53 -28.83 -39.45
C GLY A 18 -34.25 -28.92 -38.62
N SER A 19 -33.90 -30.15 -38.30
CA SER A 19 -32.53 -30.62 -38.09
C SER A 19 -31.55 -30.02 -39.10
N ALA A 20 -30.81 -28.99 -38.69
CA ALA A 20 -29.64 -28.54 -39.41
C ALA A 20 -28.42 -29.35 -38.93
N SER A 21 -27.88 -30.11 -39.88
CA SER A 21 -26.64 -30.87 -39.81
C SER A 21 -25.48 -30.09 -39.17
N LYS A 22 -24.72 -30.78 -38.33
CA LYS A 22 -23.40 -30.36 -37.86
C LYS A 22 -22.51 -30.03 -39.07
N PRO A 23 -21.85 -28.85 -39.16
CA PRO A 23 -20.77 -28.69 -40.11
C PRO A 23 -19.51 -29.32 -39.52
N ALA A 24 -18.96 -30.30 -40.26
CA ALA A 24 -17.62 -30.82 -40.04
C ALA A 24 -16.61 -29.66 -40.10
N ARG A 25 -15.94 -29.39 -38.98
CA ARG A 25 -14.71 -28.60 -38.96
C ARG A 25 -13.59 -29.52 -39.42
N ASN A 26 -13.22 -29.43 -40.69
CA ASN A 26 -11.90 -29.81 -41.21
C ASN A 26 -11.80 -29.37 -42.68
N VAL A 27 -11.40 -28.11 -42.93
CA VAL A 27 -10.81 -27.70 -44.22
C VAL A 27 -9.75 -26.61 -43.93
N PRO A 28 -8.54 -26.71 -44.52
CA PRO A 28 -7.36 -25.93 -44.16
C PRO A 28 -7.38 -24.49 -44.69
N THR A 29 -6.66 -23.64 -43.99
CA THR A 29 -6.36 -22.24 -44.33
C THR A 29 -5.41 -22.16 -45.52
N SER A 30 -5.96 -22.02 -46.72
CA SER A 30 -5.31 -21.34 -47.85
C SER A 30 -6.30 -21.31 -49.00
N ILE A 31 -6.65 -20.11 -49.50
CA ILE A 31 -6.94 -19.76 -50.89
C ILE A 31 -7.60 -18.37 -50.94
N SER A 32 -6.83 -17.42 -51.48
CA SER A 32 -7.22 -16.38 -52.43
C SER A 32 -8.49 -15.56 -52.16
N ALA A 33 -8.29 -14.34 -51.67
CA ALA A 33 -9.18 -13.22 -51.91
C ALA A 33 -9.15 -12.86 -53.41
N ARG A 34 -10.21 -13.18 -54.16
CA ARG A 34 -10.52 -12.55 -55.44
C ARG A 34 -12.03 -12.60 -55.73
N ASN A 35 -12.60 -11.41 -55.83
CA ASN A 35 -13.71 -11.02 -56.71
C ASN A 35 -15.01 -11.84 -56.66
N VAL A 36 -15.97 -11.38 -55.85
CA VAL A 36 -17.40 -11.49 -56.20
C VAL A 36 -18.11 -10.18 -55.82
N SER A 37 -17.98 -9.20 -56.70
CA SER A 37 -18.97 -8.13 -56.87
C SER A 37 -19.94 -8.55 -57.98
N THR A 38 -21.16 -7.99 -57.93
CA THR A 38 -22.18 -7.96 -59.00
C THR A 38 -22.87 -9.28 -59.36
N ALA A 39 -23.90 -9.66 -58.58
CA ALA A 39 -25.17 -10.19 -59.10
C ALA A 39 -26.06 -10.69 -57.94
N ARG A 40 -26.87 -9.80 -57.36
CA ARG A 40 -28.12 -10.08 -56.60
C ARG A 40 -28.59 -8.79 -55.94
N ARG A 41 -29.10 -7.86 -56.76
CA ARG A 41 -29.77 -6.64 -56.29
C ARG A 41 -31.03 -6.40 -57.13
N ALA A 42 -31.97 -7.32 -57.03
CA ALA A 42 -33.28 -7.23 -57.68
C ALA A 42 -34.34 -7.95 -56.83
N SER A 43 -34.49 -7.54 -55.56
CA SER A 43 -35.70 -7.77 -54.75
C SER A 43 -35.62 -7.05 -53.38
N SER A 44 -34.99 -5.88 -53.31
CA SER A 44 -35.07 -5.10 -52.07
C SER A 44 -36.38 -4.32 -52.08
N GLY A 45 -37.37 -4.83 -51.33
CA GLY A 45 -38.45 -3.98 -50.82
C GLY A 45 -37.88 -2.71 -50.19
N PRO A 46 -38.70 -1.63 -50.09
CA PRO A 46 -38.24 -0.29 -49.71
C PRO A 46 -37.31 -0.40 -48.51
N SER A 47 -36.02 -0.21 -48.76
CA SER A 47 -35.02 -0.47 -47.74
C SER A 47 -35.24 0.59 -46.67
N ILE A 48 -35.45 0.17 -45.43
CA ILE A 48 -35.52 1.03 -44.23
C ILE A 48 -34.24 1.89 -44.06
N LEU A 49 -33.24 1.68 -44.93
CA LEU A 49 -32.02 2.46 -45.07
C LEU A 49 -32.16 3.74 -45.93
N ASP A 50 -33.24 3.89 -46.69
CA ASP A 50 -33.63 5.19 -47.26
C ASP A 50 -34.34 5.96 -46.15
N GLY A 51 -33.56 6.76 -45.41
CA GLY A 51 -34.08 7.67 -44.41
C GLY A 51 -35.15 8.60 -45.00
N PRO A 52 -35.98 9.24 -44.15
CA PRO A 52 -37.07 10.11 -44.59
C PRO A 52 -36.54 11.10 -45.65
N LYS A 53 -37.22 11.17 -46.80
CA LYS A 53 -36.84 12.07 -47.89
C LYS A 53 -36.82 13.49 -47.33
N ILE A 54 -35.63 14.07 -47.26
CA ILE A 54 -35.41 15.43 -46.76
C ILE A 54 -35.88 16.39 -47.86
N ILE A 55 -37.08 16.92 -47.70
CA ILE A 55 -37.65 17.93 -48.61
C ILE A 55 -37.09 19.29 -48.17
N GLY A 56 -36.15 19.82 -48.95
CA GLY A 56 -35.69 21.21 -48.87
C GLY A 56 -35.76 21.82 -50.26
N ALA A 57 -36.02 23.12 -50.38
CA ALA A 57 -36.23 23.78 -51.65
C ALA A 57 -34.92 23.85 -52.46
N THR A 58 -33.80 24.10 -51.78
CA THR A 58 -32.47 24.13 -52.40
C THR A 58 -31.59 22.92 -52.04
N PRO A 59 -30.64 22.50 -52.90
CA PRO A 59 -29.67 21.46 -52.56
C PRO A 59 -28.84 21.76 -51.29
N ALA A 60 -28.57 23.04 -51.01
CA ALA A 60 -27.84 23.49 -49.83
C ALA A 60 -28.66 23.25 -48.55
N GLU A 61 -29.94 23.62 -48.53
CA GLU A 61 -30.87 23.34 -47.44
C GLU A 61 -31.02 21.84 -47.19
N ARG A 62 -31.19 21.03 -48.25
CA ARG A 62 -31.24 19.56 -48.11
C ARG A 62 -29.99 19.00 -47.44
N SER A 63 -28.82 19.56 -47.75
CA SER A 63 -27.55 19.15 -47.11
C SER A 63 -27.41 19.61 -45.66
N ALA A 64 -27.92 20.80 -45.31
CA ALA A 64 -27.92 21.34 -43.95
C ALA A 64 -28.86 20.52 -43.04
N ILE A 65 -30.09 20.30 -43.50
CA ILE A 65 -31.08 19.46 -42.81
C ILE A 65 -30.53 18.03 -42.66
N ALA A 66 -29.90 17.45 -43.68
CA ALA A 66 -29.27 16.13 -43.56
C ALA A 66 -28.14 16.07 -42.52
N LYS A 67 -27.31 17.13 -42.42
CA LYS A 67 -26.28 17.23 -41.38
C LYS A 67 -26.90 17.35 -39.99
N GLU A 68 -27.97 18.14 -39.85
CA GLU A 68 -28.70 18.31 -38.60
C GLU A 68 -29.36 17.00 -38.14
N TYR A 69 -30.09 16.30 -39.00
CA TYR A 69 -30.65 14.97 -38.71
C TYR A 69 -29.56 13.96 -38.33
N ARG A 70 -28.40 13.98 -38.99
CA ARG A 70 -27.25 13.13 -38.62
C ARG A 70 -26.70 13.47 -37.24
N LEU A 71 -26.62 14.76 -36.89
CA LEU A 71 -26.16 15.20 -35.57
C LEU A 71 -27.19 14.87 -34.47
N ALA A 72 -28.48 15.09 -34.73
CA ALA A 72 -29.57 14.69 -33.85
C ALA A 72 -29.58 13.18 -33.61
N ALA A 73 -29.49 12.35 -34.66
CA ALA A 73 -29.38 10.90 -34.53
C ALA A 73 -28.14 10.46 -33.74
N LYS A 74 -26.99 11.15 -33.92
CA LYS A 74 -25.79 10.91 -33.09
C LYS A 74 -26.02 11.28 -31.61
N ARG A 75 -26.72 12.38 -31.32
CA ARG A 75 -27.08 12.80 -29.95
C ARG A 75 -28.03 11.78 -29.30
N VAL A 76 -29.09 11.36 -29.99
CA VAL A 76 -30.04 10.32 -29.52
C VAL A 76 -29.32 8.99 -29.28
N LYS A 77 -28.45 8.54 -30.20
CA LYS A 77 -27.67 7.31 -30.01
C LYS A 77 -26.70 7.41 -28.82
N LYS A 78 -26.11 8.59 -28.55
CA LYS A 78 -25.27 8.82 -27.36
C LYS A 78 -26.10 8.79 -26.08
N LYS A 79 -27.27 9.44 -26.06
CA LYS A 79 -28.22 9.43 -24.93
C LYS A 79 -28.70 8.00 -24.63
N ALA A 80 -29.21 7.28 -25.62
CA ALA A 80 -29.63 5.88 -25.48
C ALA A 80 -28.50 4.95 -24.97
N LYS A 81 -27.26 5.16 -25.41
CA LYS A 81 -26.09 4.42 -24.86
C LYS A 81 -25.78 4.79 -23.41
N ALA A 82 -25.91 6.07 -23.05
CA ALA A 82 -25.72 6.53 -21.67
C ALA A 82 -26.81 5.97 -20.75
N ASP A 83 -28.07 6.00 -21.18
CA ASP A 83 -29.22 5.47 -20.44
C ASP A 83 -29.13 3.96 -20.29
N ALA A 84 -28.78 3.23 -21.35
CA ALA A 84 -28.53 1.78 -21.25
C ALA A 84 -27.38 1.45 -20.29
N LYS A 85 -26.37 2.33 -20.16
CA LYS A 85 -25.30 2.16 -19.16
C LYS A 85 -25.77 2.47 -17.75
N ARG A 86 -26.64 3.46 -17.55
CA ARG A 86 -27.30 3.77 -16.26
C ARG A 86 -28.18 2.60 -15.81
N ALA A 87 -29.08 2.11 -16.68
CA ALA A 87 -29.92 0.94 -16.41
C ALA A 87 -29.12 -0.32 -16.05
N ARG A 88 -27.99 -0.58 -16.72
CA ARG A 88 -27.09 -1.70 -16.36
C ARG A 88 -26.47 -1.52 -14.97
N LYS A 89 -26.12 -0.29 -14.58
CA LYS A 89 -25.59 0.00 -13.24
C LYS A 89 -26.68 -0.16 -12.18
N GLU A 90 -27.88 0.35 -12.44
CA GLU A 90 -29.05 0.22 -11.55
C GLU A 90 -29.41 -1.25 -11.35
N ASN A 91 -29.54 -2.03 -12.43
CA ASN A 91 -29.79 -3.48 -12.33
C ASN A 91 -28.68 -4.20 -11.57
N ALA A 92 -27.41 -3.79 -11.73
CA ALA A 92 -26.31 -4.36 -10.95
C ALA A 92 -26.39 -3.98 -9.45
N ILE A 93 -26.86 -2.77 -9.12
CA ILE A 93 -27.11 -2.33 -7.74
C ILE A 93 -28.29 -3.10 -7.14
N LEU A 94 -29.40 -3.24 -7.88
CA LEU A 94 -30.56 -4.03 -7.46
C LEU A 94 -30.17 -5.48 -7.20
N HIS A 95 -29.42 -6.11 -8.12
CA HIS A 95 -28.94 -7.47 -7.91
C HIS A 95 -28.02 -7.57 -6.67
N ARG A 96 -27.17 -6.56 -6.43
CA ARG A 96 -26.36 -6.49 -5.20
C ARG A 96 -27.23 -6.32 -3.95
N ARG A 97 -28.28 -5.50 -3.99
CA ARG A 97 -29.22 -5.30 -2.87
C ARG A 97 -29.97 -6.61 -2.58
N MET A 98 -30.53 -7.25 -3.61
CA MET A 98 -31.27 -8.52 -3.50
C MET A 98 -30.39 -9.69 -3.02
N THR A 99 -29.12 -9.74 -3.44
CA THR A 99 -28.19 -10.81 -3.01
C THR A 99 -27.45 -10.50 -1.70
N ARG A 100 -27.60 -9.30 -1.15
CA ARG A 100 -27.01 -8.95 0.14
C ARG A 100 -27.89 -9.54 1.23
N ASN A 101 -27.38 -10.55 1.94
CA ASN A 101 -28.05 -11.09 3.12
C ASN A 101 -28.03 -10.06 4.25
N ASN A 102 -29.05 -9.20 4.31
CA ASN A 102 -29.16 -8.10 5.26
C ASN A 102 -29.15 -8.57 6.71
N GLU A 103 -29.74 -9.74 7.02
CA GLU A 103 -29.71 -10.31 8.37
C GLU A 103 -28.30 -10.61 8.86
N LYS A 104 -27.43 -11.12 7.98
CA LYS A 104 -26.04 -11.37 8.34
C LYS A 104 -25.31 -10.07 8.66
N TYR A 105 -25.66 -8.97 7.98
CA TYR A 105 -25.05 -7.66 8.23
C TYR A 105 -25.59 -7.01 9.50
N SER A 106 -26.90 -7.07 9.78
CA SER A 106 -27.48 -6.55 11.03
C SER A 106 -26.94 -7.30 12.24
N LYS A 107 -27.00 -8.64 12.24
CA LYS A 107 -26.43 -9.49 13.32
C LYS A 107 -24.94 -9.21 13.56
N ASN A 108 -24.16 -8.96 12.51
CA ASN A 108 -22.73 -8.63 12.66
C ASN A 108 -22.50 -7.18 13.11
N LYS A 109 -23.39 -6.24 12.75
CA LYS A 109 -23.38 -4.86 13.25
C LYS A 109 -23.65 -4.83 14.75
N ASP A 110 -24.65 -5.58 15.21
CA ASP A 110 -25.02 -5.63 16.63
C ASP A 110 -23.96 -6.36 17.46
N ARG A 111 -23.42 -7.48 16.97
CA ARG A 111 -22.28 -8.14 17.63
C ARG A 111 -21.03 -7.26 17.73
N ASN A 112 -20.78 -6.39 16.74
CA ASN A 112 -19.70 -5.41 16.81
C ASN A 112 -20.03 -4.27 17.77
N ARG A 113 -21.29 -3.82 17.84
CA ARG A 113 -21.75 -2.83 18.82
C ARG A 113 -21.57 -3.37 20.25
N GLU A 114 -22.04 -4.57 20.54
CA GLU A 114 -21.84 -5.26 21.82
C GLU A 114 -20.35 -5.37 22.17
N ARG A 115 -19.52 -5.75 21.20
CA ARG A 115 -18.08 -5.84 21.39
C ARG A 115 -17.46 -4.48 21.74
N ASP A 116 -17.84 -3.41 21.03
CA ASP A 116 -17.36 -2.06 21.31
C ASP A 116 -17.80 -1.59 22.72
N ILE A 117 -19.04 -1.91 23.12
CA ILE A 117 -19.57 -1.63 24.46
C ILE A 117 -18.74 -2.38 25.52
N LEU A 118 -18.50 -3.67 25.34
CA LEU A 118 -17.72 -4.48 26.27
C LEU A 118 -16.27 -4.01 26.39
N LEU A 119 -15.63 -3.63 25.27
CA LEU A 119 -14.27 -3.10 25.27
C LEU A 119 -14.20 -1.75 25.99
N GLU A 120 -15.18 -0.87 25.78
CA GLU A 120 -15.25 0.42 26.45
C GLU A 120 -15.56 0.27 27.95
N ARG A 121 -16.46 -0.65 28.32
CA ARG A 121 -16.71 -1.02 29.73
C ARG A 121 -15.44 -1.55 30.40
N GLN A 122 -14.72 -2.47 29.76
CA GLN A 122 -13.45 -2.97 30.29
C GLN A 122 -12.44 -1.83 30.45
N ARG A 123 -12.37 -0.93 29.47
CA ARG A 123 -11.50 0.24 29.52
C ARG A 123 -11.83 1.14 30.71
N LEU A 124 -13.10 1.47 30.93
CA LEU A 124 -13.54 2.28 32.08
C LEU A 124 -13.19 1.61 33.40
N ARG A 125 -13.42 0.29 33.51
CA ARG A 125 -13.03 -0.48 34.71
C ARG A 125 -11.52 -0.45 34.95
N PHE A 126 -10.71 -0.66 33.92
CA PHE A 126 -9.25 -0.57 34.07
C PHE A 126 -8.76 0.84 34.40
N GLU A 127 -9.37 1.87 33.83
CA GLU A 127 -9.03 3.27 34.14
C GLU A 127 -9.45 3.62 35.58
N ALA A 128 -10.58 3.12 36.07
CA ALA A 128 -11.01 3.28 37.47
C ALA A 128 -10.07 2.60 38.45
N VAL A 129 -9.62 1.37 38.17
CA VAL A 129 -8.59 0.70 38.99
C VAL A 129 -7.31 1.53 39.01
N ARG A 130 -6.87 2.05 37.87
CA ARG A 130 -5.67 2.91 37.81
C ARG A 130 -5.82 4.21 38.58
N GLN A 131 -7.01 4.82 38.56
CA GLN A 131 -7.29 6.02 39.35
C GLN A 131 -7.22 5.69 40.85
N ALA A 132 -7.82 4.58 41.27
CA ALA A 132 -7.72 4.10 42.65
C ALA A 132 -6.27 3.76 43.04
N GLU A 133 -5.49 3.13 42.16
CA GLU A 133 -4.05 2.89 42.38
C GLU A 133 -3.27 4.21 42.58
N ARG A 134 -3.55 5.25 41.78
CA ARG A 134 -2.91 6.58 41.94
C ARG A 134 -3.26 7.23 43.27
N LEU A 135 -4.53 7.18 43.67
CA LEU A 135 -4.98 7.72 44.95
C LEU A 135 -4.38 6.92 46.12
N ALA A 136 -4.33 5.59 46.00
CA ALA A 136 -3.66 4.72 46.96
C ALA A 136 -2.18 5.07 47.10
N ALA A 137 -1.45 5.29 46.00
CA ALA A 137 -0.04 5.68 46.09
C ALA A 137 0.21 6.98 46.89
N ILE A 138 -0.77 7.89 46.95
CA ILE A 138 -0.68 9.14 47.71
C ILE A 138 -1.13 8.93 49.16
N HIS A 139 -2.24 8.22 49.39
CA HIS A 139 -2.91 8.15 50.69
C HIS A 139 -2.68 6.85 51.47
N ASP A 140 -2.54 5.71 50.80
CA ASP A 140 -2.30 4.39 51.39
C ASP A 140 -1.53 3.48 50.42
N PRO A 141 -0.18 3.47 50.46
CA PRO A 141 0.62 2.64 49.55
C PRO A 141 0.37 1.14 49.73
N THR A 142 -0.23 0.71 50.85
CA THR A 142 -0.63 -0.70 51.03
C THR A 142 -1.80 -1.09 50.13
N GLY A 143 -2.56 -0.10 49.62
CA GLY A 143 -3.70 -0.28 48.72
C GLY A 143 -4.96 -0.86 49.38
N LYS A 144 -4.87 -1.27 50.65
CA LYS A 144 -5.97 -1.93 51.38
C LYS A 144 -7.21 -1.04 51.47
N MET A 145 -7.04 0.25 51.73
CA MET A 145 -8.17 1.18 51.81
C MET A 145 -8.95 1.30 50.48
N PHE A 146 -8.28 1.03 49.36
CA PHE A 146 -8.86 1.23 48.03
C PHE A 146 -9.29 -0.08 47.35
N ASN A 147 -9.15 -1.23 48.03
CA ASN A 147 -9.28 -2.57 47.45
C ASN A 147 -8.37 -2.78 46.21
N VAL A 148 -7.22 -2.12 46.18
CA VAL A 148 -6.17 -2.36 45.18
C VAL A 148 -5.01 -3.04 45.91
N GLY A 149 -4.36 -4.01 45.27
CA GLY A 149 -3.18 -4.64 45.88
C GLY A 149 -2.08 -3.61 46.17
N GLU A 150 -1.10 -3.98 47.01
CA GLU A 150 -0.01 -3.08 47.40
C GLU A 150 0.59 -2.34 46.20
N VAL A 151 0.68 -1.02 46.31
CA VAL A 151 1.00 -0.13 45.21
C VAL A 151 2.45 0.33 45.30
N VAL A 152 3.18 0.23 44.19
CA VAL A 152 4.57 0.66 44.09
C VAL A 152 4.66 1.77 43.04
N ILE A 153 5.29 2.88 43.41
CA ILE A 153 5.67 3.95 42.49
C ILE A 153 6.97 3.53 41.81
N MET A 154 6.90 3.29 40.51
CA MET A 154 8.08 2.98 39.70
C MET A 154 8.93 4.25 39.48
N PRO A 155 10.24 4.13 39.18
CA PRO A 155 11.13 5.29 39.01
C PRO A 155 10.76 6.20 37.83
N ASP A 156 9.91 5.73 36.90
CA ASP A 156 9.33 6.53 35.81
C ASP A 156 8.09 7.35 36.23
N GLY A 157 7.74 7.34 37.52
CA GLY A 157 6.54 7.97 38.06
C GLY A 157 5.25 7.18 37.78
N GLN A 158 5.34 5.99 37.17
CA GLN A 158 4.16 5.14 36.97
C GLN A 158 3.80 4.42 38.25
N VAL A 159 2.54 4.57 38.65
CA VAL A 159 1.96 3.84 39.77
C VAL A 159 1.43 2.49 39.27
N LYS A 160 1.88 1.39 39.86
CA LYS A 160 1.38 0.03 39.54
C LYS A 160 1.25 -0.79 40.83
N SER A 161 0.20 -1.61 40.92
CA SER A 161 0.13 -2.65 41.96
C SER A 161 1.24 -3.70 41.78
N LYS A 162 1.77 -4.22 42.90
CA LYS A 162 2.75 -5.32 42.91
C LYS A 162 2.24 -6.53 42.14
N GLU A 163 0.96 -6.82 42.25
CA GLU A 163 0.31 -7.90 41.50
C GLU A 163 0.33 -7.63 40.00
N ALA A 164 0.05 -6.39 39.55
CA ALA A 164 0.17 -6.04 38.13
C ALA A 164 1.61 -6.16 37.61
N ILE A 165 2.60 -5.81 38.43
CA ILE A 165 4.03 -6.01 38.11
C ILE A 165 4.35 -7.49 37.99
N ALA A 166 3.88 -8.32 38.93
CA ALA A 166 4.06 -9.77 38.92
C ALA A 166 3.40 -10.43 37.70
N ARG A 167 2.13 -10.10 37.38
CA ARG A 167 1.44 -10.58 36.19
C ARG A 167 2.13 -10.11 34.90
N ALA A 168 2.66 -8.89 34.86
CA ALA A 168 3.43 -8.42 33.71
C ALA A 168 4.77 -9.16 33.54
N ALA A 169 5.43 -9.51 34.65
CA ALA A 169 6.64 -10.33 34.63
C ALA A 169 6.33 -11.77 34.20
N GLU A 170 5.25 -12.37 34.69
CA GLU A 170 4.80 -13.70 34.28
C GLU A 170 4.42 -13.73 32.79
N ALA A 171 3.67 -12.75 32.30
CA ALA A 171 3.32 -12.66 30.88
C ALA A 171 4.57 -12.45 29.99
N LYS A 172 5.62 -11.79 30.48
CA LYS A 172 6.91 -11.70 29.79
C LYS A 172 7.60 -13.06 29.76
N LYS A 173 7.67 -13.77 30.91
CA LYS A 173 8.22 -15.13 30.99
C LYS A 173 7.49 -16.11 30.08
N GLN A 174 6.15 -16.07 30.04
CA GLN A 174 5.35 -16.89 29.14
C GLN A 174 5.67 -16.61 27.67
N LYS A 175 5.78 -15.33 27.27
CA LYS A 175 6.21 -14.97 25.90
C LYS A 175 7.63 -15.40 25.57
N GLU A 176 8.54 -15.35 26.54
CA GLU A 176 9.92 -15.84 26.37
C GLU A 176 9.95 -17.36 26.21
N ILE A 177 9.14 -18.09 26.98
CA ILE A 177 8.97 -19.55 26.85
C ILE A 177 8.35 -19.90 25.49
N GLU A 178 7.29 -19.21 25.07
CA GLU A 178 6.67 -19.42 23.75
C GLU A 178 7.65 -19.10 22.61
N ALA A 179 8.42 -18.01 22.72
CA ALA A 179 9.43 -17.64 21.74
C ALA A 179 10.60 -18.63 21.73
N ALA A 180 10.99 -19.20 22.88
CA ALA A 180 11.99 -20.25 22.97
C ALA A 180 11.47 -21.56 22.35
N ALA A 181 10.22 -21.93 22.60
CA ALA A 181 9.58 -23.09 21.98
C ALA A 181 9.49 -22.94 20.46
N GLU A 182 9.11 -21.76 19.96
CA GLU A 182 9.09 -21.48 18.51
C GLU A 182 10.49 -21.51 17.90
N LYS A 183 11.51 -21.02 18.61
CA LYS A 183 12.92 -21.15 18.17
C LYS A 183 13.36 -22.61 18.11
N LEU A 184 13.03 -23.43 19.11
CA LEU A 184 13.34 -24.86 19.11
C LEU A 184 12.62 -25.62 18.00
N GLU A 185 11.35 -25.31 17.74
CA GLU A 185 10.60 -25.88 16.61
C GLU A 185 11.24 -25.51 15.26
N ASN A 186 11.67 -24.25 15.10
CA ASN A 186 12.38 -23.81 13.89
C ASN A 186 13.76 -24.46 13.73
N ILE A 187 14.51 -24.68 14.82
CA ILE A 187 15.78 -25.40 14.79
C ILE A 187 15.55 -26.85 14.38
N ARG A 188 14.53 -27.51 14.95
CA ARG A 188 14.17 -28.88 14.57
C ARG A 188 13.78 -29.00 13.10
N LEU A 189 12.97 -28.07 12.58
CA LEU A 189 12.63 -28.03 11.15
C LEU A 189 13.88 -27.83 10.27
N ALA A 190 14.82 -26.97 10.70
CA ALA A 190 16.08 -26.77 9.99
C ALA A 190 16.98 -28.01 10.01
N GLU A 191 17.07 -28.73 11.12
CA GLU A 191 17.80 -30.00 11.24
C GLU A 191 17.19 -31.10 10.35
N GLU A 192 15.86 -31.20 10.33
CA GLU A 192 15.16 -32.15 9.47
C GLU A 192 15.39 -31.81 7.98
N GLU A 193 15.34 -30.52 7.60
CA GLU A 193 15.71 -30.08 6.25
C GLU A 193 17.17 -30.38 5.89
N ALA A 194 18.10 -30.22 6.84
CA ALA A 194 19.52 -30.52 6.64
C ALA A 194 19.73 -32.04 6.42
N LYS A 195 19.11 -32.89 7.26
CA LYS A 195 19.12 -34.35 7.09
C LYS A 195 18.56 -34.77 5.74
N TYR A 196 17.48 -34.13 5.29
CA TYR A 196 16.94 -34.41 3.96
C TYR A 196 17.90 -34.02 2.83
N ARG A 197 18.58 -32.87 2.95
CA ARG A 197 19.61 -32.45 1.97
C ARG A 197 20.78 -33.42 1.93
N GLU A 198 21.24 -33.91 3.08
CA GLU A 198 22.31 -34.91 3.17
C GLU A 198 21.89 -36.24 2.54
N ALA A 199 20.72 -36.77 2.90
CA ALA A 199 20.18 -38.00 2.34
C ALA A 199 20.01 -37.91 0.81
N LYS A 200 19.60 -36.74 0.30
CA LYS A 200 19.52 -36.46 -1.14
C LYS A 200 20.89 -36.46 -1.82
N LEU A 201 21.90 -35.88 -1.18
CA LEU A 201 23.28 -35.90 -1.69
C LEU A 201 23.87 -37.32 -1.66
N GLN A 202 23.56 -38.10 -0.64
CA GLN A 202 24.00 -39.49 -0.52
C GLN A 202 23.36 -40.40 -1.58
N ALA A 203 22.04 -40.32 -1.77
CA ALA A 203 21.34 -41.06 -2.83
C ALA A 203 21.94 -40.75 -4.22
N LYS A 204 22.26 -39.47 -4.47
CA LYS A 204 22.93 -39.05 -5.72
C LYS A 204 24.33 -39.65 -5.88
N ARG A 205 25.10 -39.84 -4.79
CA ARG A 205 26.41 -40.50 -4.82
C ARG A 205 26.29 -42.01 -5.07
N GLU A 206 25.26 -42.64 -4.54
CA GLU A 206 24.98 -44.07 -4.68
C GLU A 206 24.28 -44.43 -6.00
N GLY A 207 23.91 -43.45 -6.83
CA GLY A 207 23.11 -43.67 -8.05
C GLY A 207 21.68 -44.12 -7.76
N ARG A 208 21.19 -43.92 -6.55
CA ARG A 208 19.82 -44.23 -6.12
C ARG A 208 18.89 -43.03 -6.32
N GLU A 209 17.62 -43.30 -6.52
CA GLU A 209 16.59 -42.27 -6.62
C GLU A 209 16.52 -41.48 -5.30
N ALA A 210 16.38 -40.15 -5.39
CA ALA A 210 16.37 -39.30 -4.21
C ALA A 210 15.17 -39.64 -3.32
N PRO A 211 15.34 -39.69 -1.99
CA PRO A 211 14.22 -39.95 -1.09
C PRO A 211 13.11 -38.90 -1.33
N PRO A 212 11.83 -39.32 -1.28
CA PRO A 212 10.71 -38.41 -1.43
C PRO A 212 10.84 -37.28 -0.41
N ARG A 213 10.58 -36.05 -0.84
CA ARG A 213 10.66 -34.90 0.05
C ARG A 213 9.70 -35.12 1.21
N PRO A 214 10.15 -35.05 2.48
CA PRO A 214 9.23 -35.09 3.60
C PRO A 214 8.25 -33.95 3.40
N ASP A 215 6.96 -34.22 3.51
CA ASP A 215 5.90 -33.23 3.36
C ASP A 215 5.95 -32.26 4.56
N TYR A 216 6.91 -31.33 4.53
CA TYR A 216 7.08 -30.27 5.54
C TYR A 216 5.99 -29.19 5.44
N THR A 217 5.17 -29.23 4.39
CA THR A 217 3.93 -28.48 4.43
C THR A 217 3.10 -29.11 5.55
N PRO A 218 2.78 -28.41 6.65
CA PRO A 218 1.71 -28.89 7.51
C PRO A 218 0.55 -29.21 6.57
N GLN A 219 0.03 -30.44 6.59
CA GLN A 219 -1.10 -30.86 5.78
C GLN A 219 -2.28 -29.93 6.10
N ILE A 220 -2.29 -28.76 5.48
CA ILE A 220 -3.47 -27.97 5.28
C ILE A 220 -4.13 -28.73 4.15
N ASP A 221 -4.97 -29.70 4.50
CA ASP A 221 -5.79 -30.46 3.56
C ASP A 221 -6.57 -29.48 2.69
N LEU A 222 -5.94 -29.06 1.59
CA LEU A 222 -6.46 -28.19 0.54
C LEU A 222 -7.47 -28.91 -0.35
N GLN A 223 -8.02 -30.04 0.12
CA GLN A 223 -9.05 -30.83 -0.56
C GLN A 223 -10.38 -30.08 -0.79
N SER A 224 -10.50 -28.79 -0.43
CA SER A 224 -11.75 -28.02 -0.62
C SER A 224 -11.63 -26.69 -1.37
N SER A 225 -10.52 -26.36 -2.04
CA SER A 225 -10.47 -25.11 -2.85
C SER A 225 -9.99 -25.26 -4.30
N ALA A 226 -9.51 -26.44 -4.69
CA ALA A 226 -9.11 -26.71 -6.07
C ALA A 226 -10.30 -26.98 -7.03
N SER A 227 -11.55 -27.04 -6.56
CA SER A 227 -12.71 -27.29 -7.42
C SER A 227 -13.42 -26.04 -7.98
N PHE A 228 -12.97 -24.82 -7.67
CA PHE A 228 -13.72 -23.61 -8.05
C PHE A 228 -13.16 -22.78 -9.23
N TYR A 229 -11.94 -23.02 -9.71
CA TYR A 229 -11.37 -22.24 -10.84
C TYR A 229 -10.76 -23.08 -11.98
N GLY A 230 -11.22 -24.32 -12.14
CA GLY A 230 -10.76 -25.23 -13.19
C GLY A 230 -11.87 -25.79 -14.07
N ASN A 231 -12.88 -25.00 -14.45
CA ASN A 231 -13.83 -25.42 -15.47
C ASN A 231 -14.34 -24.25 -16.31
N ARG A 232 -13.51 -23.84 -17.28
CA ARG A 232 -13.89 -22.92 -18.36
C ARG A 232 -13.73 -23.54 -19.75
N SER A 233 -13.84 -24.87 -19.84
CA SER A 233 -13.99 -25.60 -21.10
C SER A 233 -15.15 -26.59 -21.01
N GLY A 234 -16.37 -26.08 -21.18
CA GLY A 234 -17.43 -26.71 -21.99
C GLY A 234 -17.78 -28.20 -21.86
N GLY A 235 -17.50 -28.89 -20.76
CA GLY A 235 -17.93 -30.26 -20.54
C GLY A 235 -19.07 -30.31 -19.51
N GLN A 236 -20.27 -30.64 -19.95
CA GLN A 236 -21.34 -31.01 -19.00
C GLN A 236 -20.92 -32.25 -18.22
N PRO A 237 -20.97 -32.26 -16.88
CA PRO A 237 -20.78 -33.49 -16.13
C PRO A 237 -22.02 -34.36 -16.34
N ALA A 238 -21.84 -35.46 -17.07
CA ALA A 238 -22.84 -36.52 -17.15
C ALA A 238 -23.06 -37.07 -15.74
N TYR A 239 -24.30 -36.90 -15.29
CA TYR A 239 -24.84 -37.46 -14.05
C TYR A 239 -25.09 -38.97 -14.29
N SER A 240 -24.03 -39.77 -14.35
CA SER A 240 -24.17 -41.23 -14.34
C SER A 240 -24.03 -41.71 -12.90
N GLY A 241 -25.17 -42.04 -12.31
CA GLY A 241 -25.25 -42.70 -11.02
C GLY A 241 -24.56 -44.05 -11.05
N GLN A 242 -23.66 -44.26 -10.10
CA GLN A 242 -23.31 -45.53 -9.47
C GLN A 242 -22.26 -45.23 -8.40
N GLN A 243 -22.72 -44.76 -7.23
CA GLN A 243 -21.89 -44.80 -6.02
C GLN A 243 -22.31 -46.02 -5.22
N MET A 244 -21.59 -47.12 -5.47
CA MET A 244 -21.50 -48.25 -4.56
C MET A 244 -20.93 -47.76 -3.22
N GLY A 245 -21.55 -48.20 -2.12
CA GLY A 245 -21.32 -47.70 -0.78
C GLY A 245 -19.91 -47.97 -0.27
N ARG A 246 -19.05 -46.96 -0.30
CA ARG A 246 -17.93 -46.88 0.64
C ARG A 246 -18.46 -46.28 1.94
N GLN A 247 -18.66 -47.14 2.93
CA GLN A 247 -18.91 -46.69 4.29
C GLN A 247 -17.81 -45.71 4.71
N PRO A 248 -18.15 -44.52 5.23
CA PRO A 248 -17.17 -43.61 5.78
C PRO A 248 -16.59 -44.28 7.02
N ALA A 249 -15.34 -44.74 6.94
CA ALA A 249 -14.58 -45.16 8.10
C ALA A 249 -14.65 -44.05 9.15
N THR A 250 -15.25 -44.37 10.29
CA THR A 250 -15.48 -43.50 11.46
C THR A 250 -14.19 -43.17 12.21
N GLY A 251 -13.05 -43.14 11.52
CA GLY A 251 -11.80 -42.61 12.04
C GLY A 251 -12.00 -41.13 12.34
N ALA A 252 -12.20 -40.80 13.62
CA ALA A 252 -12.31 -39.45 14.14
C ALA A 252 -11.14 -38.63 13.61
N LYS A 253 -11.40 -37.83 12.56
CA LYS A 253 -10.39 -36.95 11.98
C LYS A 253 -9.88 -36.06 13.11
N PRO A 254 -8.55 -35.97 13.34
CA PRO A 254 -8.03 -35.11 14.37
C PRO A 254 -8.55 -33.69 14.16
N PRO A 255 -9.00 -33.00 15.22
CA PRO A 255 -9.56 -31.66 15.10
C PRO A 255 -8.54 -30.78 14.38
N ARG A 256 -8.96 -30.17 13.28
CA ARG A 256 -8.09 -29.28 12.49
C ARG A 256 -7.49 -28.24 13.42
N LYS A 257 -6.16 -28.19 13.49
CA LYS A 257 -5.43 -27.21 14.31
C LYS A 257 -5.89 -25.81 13.91
N ILE A 258 -6.55 -25.13 14.84
CA ILE A 258 -7.05 -23.77 14.67
C ILE A 258 -5.84 -22.87 14.37
N SER A 259 -5.93 -22.02 13.34
CA SER A 259 -4.83 -21.10 12.99
C SER A 259 -4.40 -20.28 14.23
N LYS A 260 -3.09 -20.01 14.42
CA LYS A 260 -2.57 -19.16 15.51
C LYS A 260 -3.36 -17.86 15.67
N LYS A 261 -3.78 -17.21 14.56
CA LYS A 261 -4.60 -15.98 14.60
C LYS A 261 -6.02 -16.22 15.13
N GLN A 262 -6.60 -17.38 14.85
CA GLN A 262 -7.93 -17.76 15.32
C GLN A 262 -7.87 -18.21 16.79
N GLN A 263 -6.80 -18.88 17.22
CA GLN A 263 -6.52 -19.15 18.64
C GLN A 263 -6.36 -17.83 19.42
N GLN A 264 -5.53 -16.89 18.96
CA GLN A 264 -5.40 -15.56 19.57
C GLN A 264 -6.74 -14.80 19.61
N ARG A 265 -7.57 -14.91 18.56
CA ARG A 265 -8.92 -14.33 18.58
C ARG A 265 -9.82 -15.00 19.60
N GLN A 266 -9.78 -16.32 19.70
CA GLN A 266 -10.54 -17.07 20.70
C GLN A 266 -10.07 -16.73 22.12
N GLU A 267 -8.76 -16.59 22.36
CA GLU A 267 -8.20 -16.14 23.62
C GLU A 267 -8.58 -14.70 23.96
N MET A 268 -8.58 -13.79 22.98
CA MET A 268 -9.09 -12.43 23.17
C MET A 268 -10.61 -12.38 23.39
N LEU A 269 -11.34 -13.42 22.94
CA LEU A 269 -12.79 -13.57 23.15
C LEU A 269 -13.11 -14.25 24.49
N LYS A 270 -12.16 -14.99 25.09
CA LYS A 270 -12.34 -15.52 26.44
C LYS A 270 -12.50 -14.32 27.39
N PRO A 271 -13.58 -14.29 28.20
CA PRO A 271 -13.81 -13.17 29.11
C PRO A 271 -12.62 -13.07 30.06
N LYS A 272 -11.94 -11.92 30.04
CA LYS A 272 -10.89 -11.65 31.03
C LYS A 272 -11.55 -11.55 32.40
N PRO A 273 -10.93 -12.11 33.46
CA PRO A 273 -11.46 -11.96 34.81
C PRO A 273 -11.62 -10.47 35.12
N VAL A 274 -12.81 -10.10 35.56
CA VAL A 274 -13.12 -8.70 35.90
C VAL A 274 -12.32 -8.37 37.16
N PRO A 275 -11.51 -7.28 37.16
CA PRO A 275 -10.82 -6.88 38.38
C PRO A 275 -11.83 -6.57 39.50
N PRO A 276 -11.47 -6.79 40.77
CA PRO A 276 -12.33 -6.41 41.88
C PRO A 276 -12.68 -4.91 41.80
N LYS A 277 -13.90 -4.56 42.18
CA LYS A 277 -14.36 -3.17 42.17
C LYS A 277 -13.55 -2.38 43.21
N PRO A 278 -12.81 -1.33 42.80
CA PRO A 278 -12.08 -0.50 43.76
C PRO A 278 -13.09 0.27 44.64
N VAL A 279 -12.65 0.68 45.83
CA VAL A 279 -13.45 1.53 46.73
C VAL A 279 -12.67 2.82 46.92
N ILE A 280 -13.32 3.99 46.81
CA ILE A 280 -12.72 5.24 47.24
C ILE A 280 -13.35 5.56 48.60
N PRO A 281 -12.56 5.62 49.69
CA PRO A 281 -13.10 6.00 50.99
C PRO A 281 -13.62 7.44 50.95
N GLU A 282 -14.73 7.68 51.65
CA GLU A 282 -15.35 9.00 51.77
C GLU A 282 -14.35 9.98 52.41
N GLY A 283 -14.14 11.15 51.78
CA GLY A 283 -13.22 12.19 52.25
C GLY A 283 -11.98 12.40 51.39
N ILE A 284 -11.68 11.52 50.43
CA ILE A 284 -10.59 11.74 49.47
C ILE A 284 -11.13 12.45 48.23
N ALA A 285 -10.77 13.71 48.06
CA ALA A 285 -11.15 14.50 46.90
C ALA A 285 -10.41 14.03 45.64
N LEU A 286 -11.15 13.84 44.54
CA LEU A 286 -10.55 13.58 43.24
C LEU A 286 -9.84 14.84 42.72
N PRO A 287 -8.72 14.71 42.00
CA PRO A 287 -8.05 15.85 41.39
C PRO A 287 -9.00 16.57 40.41
N ALA A 288 -8.99 17.90 40.43
CA ALA A 288 -9.90 18.73 39.66
C ALA A 288 -9.83 18.40 38.16
N GLY A 289 -10.97 18.06 37.56
CA GLY A 289 -11.11 17.74 36.13
C GLY A 289 -11.02 16.26 35.76
N GLU A 290 -10.69 15.35 36.69
CA GLU A 290 -10.85 13.92 36.47
C GLU A 290 -12.30 13.47 36.75
N GLU A 291 -12.91 12.74 35.81
CA GLU A 291 -14.21 12.11 36.02
C GLU A 291 -14.10 11.08 37.15
N ASN A 292 -15.15 10.93 37.98
CA ASN A 292 -15.23 9.85 38.95
C ASN A 292 -15.48 8.53 38.22
N LEU A 293 -14.41 7.83 37.85
CA LEU A 293 -14.47 6.60 37.06
C LEU A 293 -15.14 5.46 37.82
N LEU A 294 -15.27 5.57 39.14
CA LEU A 294 -15.99 4.63 39.99
C LEU A 294 -17.50 4.72 39.83
N LEU A 295 -18.05 5.92 39.63
CA LEU A 295 -19.45 6.08 39.21
C LEU A 295 -19.67 5.51 37.81
N LEU A 296 -18.65 5.54 36.95
CA LEU A 296 -18.69 4.95 35.62
C LEU A 296 -18.45 3.42 35.61
N TRP A 297 -18.21 2.80 36.77
CA TRP A 297 -18.00 1.35 36.85
C TRP A 297 -19.29 0.56 36.55
N ASP A 298 -20.42 1.08 37.04
CA ASP A 298 -21.77 0.51 36.91
C ASP A 298 -22.59 1.20 35.81
N ILE A 299 -21.90 1.80 34.84
CA ILE A 299 -22.50 2.52 33.73
C ILE A 299 -23.38 1.59 32.87
N SER A 300 -24.57 2.07 32.48
CA SER A 300 -25.48 1.32 31.62
C SER A 300 -24.94 1.23 30.18
N ASP A 301 -25.38 0.21 29.42
CA ASP A 301 -24.96 0.04 28.02
C ASP A 301 -25.34 1.26 27.17
N GLU A 302 -26.48 1.90 27.44
CA GLU A 302 -26.92 3.11 26.75
C GLU A 302 -25.97 4.30 26.95
N GLN A 303 -25.50 4.50 28.18
CA GLN A 303 -24.54 5.56 28.50
C GLN A 303 -23.18 5.29 27.83
N ILE A 304 -22.74 4.03 27.77
CA ILE A 304 -21.55 3.63 27.00
C ILE A 304 -21.75 3.93 25.51
N ILE A 305 -22.92 3.62 24.94
CA ILE A 305 -23.25 3.91 23.55
C ILE A 305 -23.19 5.43 23.30
N LYS A 306 -23.78 6.25 24.19
CA LYS A 306 -23.71 7.72 24.11
C LYS A 306 -22.26 8.22 24.09
N ARG A 307 -21.40 7.69 24.97
CA ARG A 307 -19.95 8.02 25.04
C ARG A 307 -19.17 7.56 23.80
N LEU A 308 -19.48 6.37 23.26
CA LEU A 308 -18.89 5.91 22.00
C LEU A 308 -19.30 6.79 20.83
N ASN A 309 -20.56 7.24 20.79
CA ASN A 309 -21.08 8.13 19.77
C ASN A 309 -20.47 9.53 19.86
N SER A 310 -20.30 10.11 21.06
CA SER A 310 -19.60 11.39 21.22
C SER A 310 -18.14 11.31 20.74
N LYS A 311 -17.41 10.25 21.11
CA LYS A 311 -16.05 9.99 20.60
C LYS A 311 -16.00 9.84 19.08
N LYS A 312 -17.00 9.20 18.47
CA LYS A 312 -17.12 9.10 17.00
C LYS A 312 -17.37 10.48 16.38
N LYS A 313 -18.27 11.28 16.95
CA LYS A 313 -18.55 12.66 16.51
C LYS A 313 -17.29 13.54 16.61
N GLU A 314 -16.57 13.49 17.73
CA GLU A 314 -15.30 14.22 17.92
C GLU A 314 -14.25 13.82 16.88
N LYS A 315 -14.09 12.52 16.59
CA LYS A 315 -13.19 12.05 15.54
C LYS A 315 -13.59 12.56 14.15
N ILE A 316 -14.88 12.59 13.84
CA ILE A 316 -15.40 13.13 12.58
C ILE A 316 -15.11 14.64 12.50
N LEU A 317 -15.37 15.39 13.57
CA LEU A 317 -15.07 16.83 13.64
C LEU A 317 -13.57 17.11 13.50
N ALA A 318 -12.72 16.36 14.18
CA ALA A 318 -11.28 16.44 14.05
C ALA A 318 -10.82 16.13 12.62
N ALA A 319 -11.40 15.12 11.97
CA ALA A 319 -11.12 14.79 10.57
C ALA A 319 -11.57 15.89 9.60
N LYS A 320 -12.74 16.50 9.83
CA LYS A 320 -13.23 17.66 9.07
C LYS A 320 -12.28 18.86 9.23
N LYS A 321 -11.89 19.20 10.45
CA LYS A 321 -10.90 20.26 10.75
C LYS A 321 -9.56 19.99 10.04
N LEU A 322 -9.06 18.76 10.09
CA LEU A 322 -7.83 18.36 9.39
C LEU A 322 -7.95 18.53 7.87
N ARG A 323 -9.09 18.18 7.26
CA ARG A 323 -9.33 18.40 5.83
C ARG A 323 -9.37 19.89 5.47
N LEU A 324 -9.94 20.74 6.32
CA LEU A 324 -9.95 22.19 6.14
C LEU A 324 -8.51 22.74 6.17
N ILE A 325 -7.73 22.40 7.19
CA ILE A 325 -6.32 22.77 7.31
C ILE A 325 -5.52 22.32 6.07
N GLN A 326 -5.79 21.11 5.56
CA GLN A 326 -5.13 20.62 4.34
C GLN A 326 -5.54 21.39 3.08
N LYS A 327 -6.81 21.80 2.96
CA LYS A 327 -7.30 22.62 1.84
C LYS A 327 -6.68 24.02 1.90
N GLU A 328 -6.67 24.64 3.08
CA GLU A 328 -6.02 25.94 3.32
C GLU A 328 -4.53 25.89 3.01
N GLN A 329 -3.81 24.86 3.48
CA GLN A 329 -2.40 24.67 3.14
C GLN A 329 -2.17 24.49 1.64
N LYS A 330 -3.09 23.82 0.91
CA LYS A 330 -3.01 23.71 -0.56
C LYS A 330 -3.27 25.06 -1.24
N LYS A 331 -4.26 25.85 -0.78
CA LYS A 331 -4.54 27.20 -1.27
C LYS A 331 -3.32 28.11 -1.05
N PHE A 332 -2.78 28.13 0.17
CA PHE A 332 -1.57 28.85 0.54
C PHE A 332 -0.36 28.49 -0.35
N ASN A 333 -0.12 27.18 -0.56
CA ASN A 333 0.97 26.74 -1.43
C ASN A 333 0.77 27.13 -2.91
N ARG A 334 -0.48 27.21 -3.39
CA ARG A 334 -0.78 27.71 -4.73
C ARG A 334 -0.53 29.21 -4.81
N ALA A 335 -1.00 29.99 -3.84
CA ALA A 335 -0.75 31.43 -3.76
C ALA A 335 0.75 31.75 -3.67
N MET A 336 1.52 31.00 -2.87
CA MET A 336 2.98 31.13 -2.80
C MET A 336 3.65 30.88 -4.15
N LYS A 337 3.15 29.91 -4.95
CA LYS A 337 3.67 29.67 -6.31
C LYS A 337 3.31 30.80 -7.27
N VAL A 338 2.11 31.37 -7.16
CA VAL A 338 1.65 32.49 -7.99
C VAL A 338 2.48 33.74 -7.67
N ARG A 339 2.59 34.12 -6.40
CA ARG A 339 3.42 35.24 -5.94
C ARG A 339 4.88 35.08 -6.35
N LYS A 340 5.43 33.87 -6.28
CA LYS A 340 6.79 33.59 -6.74
C LYS A 340 6.97 33.83 -8.25
N LYS A 341 5.97 33.46 -9.05
CA LYS A 341 5.98 33.75 -10.49
C LYS A 341 5.84 35.26 -10.75
N GLN A 342 4.99 35.96 -10.02
CA GLN A 342 4.83 37.40 -10.14
C GLN A 342 6.13 38.15 -9.80
N ALA A 343 6.81 37.80 -8.72
CA ALA A 343 8.10 38.39 -8.38
C ALA A 343 9.17 38.12 -9.45
N ALA A 344 9.22 36.88 -9.97
CA ALA A 344 10.13 36.53 -11.06
C ALA A 344 9.82 37.33 -12.35
N ASN A 345 8.55 37.49 -12.70
CA ASN A 345 8.13 38.27 -13.87
C ASN A 345 8.40 39.78 -13.69
N ALA A 346 8.29 40.29 -12.45
CA ALA A 346 8.58 41.69 -12.12
C ALA A 346 10.08 41.98 -11.94
N GLY A 347 10.96 40.96 -12.00
CA GLY A 347 12.38 41.11 -11.70
C GLY A 347 12.69 41.44 -10.23
N VAL A 348 11.71 41.33 -9.33
CA VAL A 348 11.88 41.64 -7.90
C VAL A 348 12.41 40.41 -7.15
N LEU A 349 13.38 40.63 -6.26
CA LEU A 349 13.95 39.56 -5.44
C LEU A 349 12.86 38.93 -4.55
N TRP A 350 12.70 37.61 -4.65
CA TRP A 350 11.64 36.88 -3.95
C TRP A 350 11.91 36.80 -2.44
N ASP A 351 11.17 37.60 -1.66
CA ASP A 351 11.10 37.49 -0.21
C ASP A 351 9.94 36.57 0.21
N ALA A 352 10.28 35.38 0.68
CA ALA A 352 9.31 34.39 1.09
C ALA A 352 8.51 34.82 2.33
N GLU A 353 9.07 35.59 3.26
CA GLU A 353 8.37 35.95 4.50
C GLU A 353 7.33 37.02 4.28
N LYS A 354 7.69 38.05 3.51
CA LYS A 354 6.75 39.09 3.07
C LYS A 354 5.59 38.49 2.27
N ALA A 355 5.88 37.59 1.32
CA ALA A 355 4.84 36.91 0.55
C ALA A 355 3.93 36.04 1.42
N LYS A 356 4.46 35.35 2.45
CA LYS A 356 3.63 34.58 3.38
C LYS A 356 2.67 35.49 4.16
N LYS A 357 3.16 36.62 4.69
CA LYS A 357 2.33 37.60 5.43
C LYS A 357 1.24 38.19 4.54
N GLU A 358 1.58 38.55 3.30
CA GLU A 358 0.64 39.10 2.33
C GLU A 358 -0.42 38.07 1.92
N ILE A 359 -0.04 36.83 1.62
CA ILE A 359 -0.97 35.75 1.28
C ILE A 359 -1.88 35.40 2.47
N LEU A 360 -1.35 35.35 3.70
CA LEU A 360 -2.17 35.12 4.89
C LEU A 360 -3.19 36.25 5.06
N GLY A 361 -2.77 37.51 4.93
CA GLY A 361 -3.67 38.66 4.98
C GLY A 361 -4.71 38.67 3.85
N GLU A 362 -4.34 38.26 2.63
CA GLU A 362 -5.27 38.10 1.50
C GLU A 362 -6.25 36.95 1.73
N MET A 363 -5.80 35.82 2.26
CA MET A 363 -6.67 34.68 2.56
C MET A 363 -7.64 35.02 3.69
N GLU A 364 -7.21 35.76 4.71
CA GLU A 364 -8.10 36.29 5.75
C GLU A 364 -9.14 37.25 5.16
N LYS A 365 -8.72 38.19 4.29
CA LYS A 365 -9.65 39.14 3.63
C LYS A 365 -10.62 38.46 2.65
N ALA A 366 -10.16 37.49 1.86
CA ALA A 366 -11.01 36.77 0.91
C ALA A 366 -12.08 35.93 1.63
N ASN A 367 -11.74 35.36 2.79
CA ASN A 367 -12.69 34.61 3.60
C ASN A 367 -13.76 35.52 4.24
N TRP A 368 -13.57 36.83 4.26
CA TRP A 368 -14.54 37.83 4.75
C TRP A 368 -15.56 38.27 3.69
N GLY A 369 -15.37 37.94 2.40
CA GLY A 369 -16.17 38.49 1.28
C GLY A 369 -17.12 37.53 0.57
N GLU A 370 -17.00 36.22 0.74
CA GLU A 370 -17.68 35.22 -0.11
C GLU A 370 -18.79 34.39 0.57
N GLU A 371 -19.16 34.66 1.83
CA GLU A 371 -20.14 33.81 2.55
C GLU A 371 -21.63 34.01 2.19
N ASN A 372 -21.96 34.70 1.09
CA ASN A 372 -23.33 34.73 0.53
C ASN A 372 -23.44 34.13 -0.89
N SER A 373 -22.35 33.69 -1.50
CA SER A 373 -22.41 32.88 -2.72
C SER A 373 -22.50 31.42 -2.30
N SER A 374 -23.72 31.03 -1.96
CA SER A 374 -24.19 29.66 -1.79
C SER A 374 -24.17 28.90 -3.13
N ASP A 375 -23.00 28.81 -3.75
CA ASP A 375 -22.75 28.04 -4.98
C ASP A 375 -21.70 26.96 -4.71
N THR A 376 -21.78 26.37 -3.51
CA THR A 376 -21.23 25.04 -3.28
C THR A 376 -22.12 24.02 -3.97
N ASP A 377 -21.86 23.82 -5.27
CA ASP A 377 -22.01 22.55 -5.98
C ASP A 377 -21.21 21.48 -5.22
N SER A 378 -21.75 21.08 -4.09
CA SER A 378 -21.29 19.98 -3.30
C SER A 378 -22.03 18.75 -3.80
N ASP A 379 -21.56 18.21 -4.93
CA ASP A 379 -21.69 16.81 -5.34
C ASP A 379 -21.05 15.91 -4.27
N SER A 380 -21.62 15.94 -3.08
CA SER A 380 -21.32 15.05 -1.98
C SER A 380 -22.59 14.28 -1.73
N ASP A 381 -22.88 13.37 -2.65
CA ASP A 381 -23.61 12.10 -2.43
C ASP A 381 -22.96 11.38 -1.23
N SER A 382 -23.24 11.90 -0.05
CA SER A 382 -22.95 11.27 1.22
C SER A 382 -24.31 10.93 1.78
N ASP A 383 -24.88 9.85 1.24
CA ASP A 383 -25.91 9.00 1.84
C ASP A 383 -25.47 8.64 3.27
N SER A 384 -25.68 9.60 4.17
CA SER A 384 -25.60 9.40 5.61
C SER A 384 -27.03 9.46 6.09
N ASP A 385 -27.80 8.44 5.69
CA ASP A 385 -28.99 7.96 6.37
C ASP A 385 -28.60 7.69 7.82
N SER A 386 -28.68 8.75 8.61
CA SER A 386 -28.62 8.69 10.05
C SER A 386 -30.04 8.86 10.52
N ASP A 387 -30.86 7.84 10.22
CA ASP A 387 -32.09 7.54 10.95
C ASP A 387 -31.72 7.45 12.42
N SER A 388 -31.87 8.57 13.11
CA SER A 388 -31.97 8.63 14.56
C SER A 388 -33.43 8.95 14.82
N GLU A 389 -34.27 7.93 14.65
CA GLU A 389 -35.57 7.87 15.32
C GLU A 389 -35.29 7.95 16.82
N SER A 390 -35.51 9.13 17.36
CA SER A 390 -35.60 9.35 18.78
C SER A 390 -37.03 9.03 19.20
N GLU A 391 -37.27 7.76 19.57
CA GLU A 391 -38.40 7.38 20.41
C GLU A 391 -38.23 8.06 21.77
N ALA A 392 -38.95 9.16 21.95
CA ALA A 392 -39.17 9.76 23.25
C ALA A 392 -40.44 9.15 23.82
N GLU A 393 -40.29 8.12 24.65
CA GLU A 393 -41.36 7.71 25.55
C GLU A 393 -41.55 8.79 26.62
N ALA A 394 -42.65 9.52 26.52
CA ALA A 394 -43.20 10.33 27.58
C ALA A 394 -44.49 9.67 28.06
N GLU A 395 -44.39 8.83 29.10
CA GLU A 395 -45.53 8.49 29.93
C GLU A 395 -45.92 9.73 30.76
N ALA A 396 -47.14 10.25 30.57
CA ALA A 396 -48.04 10.67 31.66
C ALA A 396 -49.36 11.26 31.13
N ASN A 397 -50.42 10.50 31.34
CA ASN A 397 -51.77 10.92 31.75
C ASN A 397 -52.54 11.98 30.93
N GLY A 398 -53.61 11.50 30.27
CA GLY A 398 -54.93 12.10 30.49
C GLY A 398 -55.83 12.29 29.27
N LYS A 399 -56.94 11.54 29.30
CA LYS A 399 -58.30 12.01 28.97
C LYS A 399 -58.76 11.95 27.51
N THR A 400 -59.37 10.79 27.19
CA THR A 400 -60.60 10.58 26.41
C THR A 400 -60.93 11.56 25.28
N GLY A 401 -60.77 11.11 24.04
CA GLY A 401 -61.22 11.81 22.83
C GLY A 401 -61.45 10.86 21.66
N LYS A 402 -62.61 10.21 21.67
CA LYS A 402 -63.24 9.39 20.62
C LYS A 402 -63.16 10.05 19.22
N LYS A 403 -62.56 9.40 18.21
CA LYS A 403 -63.06 9.37 16.81
C LYS A 403 -62.20 8.53 15.83
N ALA A 404 -62.91 7.63 15.15
CA ALA A 404 -62.83 7.22 13.75
C ALA A 404 -61.50 6.69 13.15
N SER A 405 -61.48 5.37 12.98
CA SER A 405 -61.14 4.61 11.77
C SER A 405 -60.55 5.34 10.55
N SER A 406 -59.35 4.92 10.14
CA SER A 406 -59.07 4.50 8.75
C SER A 406 -57.77 3.70 8.69
N ASP A 407 -57.88 2.46 8.24
CA ASP A 407 -56.80 1.67 7.64
C ASP A 407 -56.16 2.44 6.48
N ASP A 408 -54.82 2.44 6.43
CA ASP A 408 -53.94 2.35 5.24
C ASP A 408 -52.57 2.94 5.57
N ASN A 409 -51.57 2.07 5.71
CA ASN A 409 -50.17 2.44 5.96
C ASN A 409 -49.29 1.62 4.99
N ASP A 410 -48.93 2.24 3.87
CA ASP A 410 -47.81 1.84 3.01
C ASP A 410 -47.34 3.09 2.22
N ASP A 411 -46.75 4.04 2.94
CA ASP A 411 -46.01 5.16 2.36
C ASP A 411 -44.53 4.75 2.20
N SER A 412 -44.19 4.21 1.04
CA SER A 412 -42.80 4.00 0.63
C SER A 412 -42.32 5.23 -0.14
N GLY A 413 -41.49 6.02 0.54
CA GLY A 413 -40.89 7.24 0.03
C GLY A 413 -40.20 7.07 -1.33
N SER A 414 -40.90 7.55 -2.36
CA SER A 414 -40.35 7.85 -3.68
C SER A 414 -39.63 9.20 -3.61
N SER A 415 -38.31 9.19 -3.44
CA SER A 415 -37.48 10.37 -3.72
C SER A 415 -36.88 10.27 -5.13
N SER A 416 -37.21 11.31 -5.88
CA SER A 416 -36.86 11.66 -7.24
C SER A 416 -35.37 11.96 -7.42
N SER A 417 -34.84 11.67 -8.61
CA SER A 417 -33.72 12.41 -9.19
C SER A 417 -34.01 12.72 -10.66
N SER A 418 -34.51 13.93 -10.88
CA SER A 418 -34.68 14.56 -12.18
C SER A 418 -33.67 15.69 -12.28
N ASP A 419 -32.64 15.52 -13.13
CA ASP A 419 -31.94 16.64 -13.76
C ASP A 419 -31.84 16.36 -15.26
N SER A 420 -32.70 17.07 -15.99
CA SER A 420 -32.78 17.13 -17.43
C SER A 420 -32.75 18.61 -17.79
N SER A 421 -31.58 19.13 -18.15
CA SER A 421 -31.45 20.43 -18.80
C SER A 421 -31.83 20.28 -20.28
N SER A 422 -32.98 20.84 -20.65
CA SER A 422 -33.34 21.13 -22.02
C SER A 422 -33.80 22.57 -22.09
N ASP A 423 -33.00 23.39 -22.77
CA ASP A 423 -33.41 24.65 -23.36
C ASP A 423 -34.69 24.43 -24.16
N SER A 424 -35.71 25.23 -23.88
CA SER A 424 -36.87 25.36 -24.75
C SER A 424 -37.25 26.83 -24.77
N ASP A 425 -36.90 27.43 -25.89
CA ASP A 425 -37.40 28.70 -26.38
C ASP A 425 -38.94 28.67 -26.38
N SER A 426 -39.56 29.68 -25.78
CA SER A 426 -40.95 30.03 -26.07
C SER A 426 -41.05 31.53 -26.25
N ASP A 427 -41.22 31.90 -27.52
CA ASP A 427 -41.71 33.19 -27.98
C ASP A 427 -43.01 33.55 -27.25
N THR A 428 -43.03 34.72 -26.61
CA THR A 428 -44.26 35.47 -26.35
C THR A 428 -43.96 36.94 -26.53
N ASP A 429 -44.33 37.46 -27.70
CA ASP A 429 -44.60 38.87 -27.95
C ASP A 429 -45.66 39.36 -26.95
N SER A 430 -45.34 40.42 -26.20
CA SER A 430 -46.34 41.37 -25.71
C SER A 430 -45.64 42.68 -25.35
N ASP A 431 -45.77 43.64 -26.27
CA ASP A 431 -45.73 45.07 -25.99
C ASP A 431 -46.59 45.41 -24.75
N ALA A 432 -46.04 46.17 -23.80
CA ALA A 432 -46.69 47.30 -23.15
C ALA A 432 -45.87 47.86 -21.97
N GLU A 433 -45.49 49.12 -22.12
CA GLU A 433 -45.61 50.22 -21.13
C GLU A 433 -44.90 50.14 -19.76
N ALA A 434 -44.06 51.17 -19.58
CA ALA A 434 -43.52 51.76 -18.37
C ALA A 434 -44.23 51.48 -17.02
N GLY A 435 -43.44 51.14 -16.00
CA GLY A 435 -43.90 51.08 -14.61
C GLY A 435 -42.76 50.99 -13.59
N ASP A 436 -42.29 52.17 -13.16
CA ASP A 436 -41.34 52.39 -12.08
C ASP A 436 -41.87 51.79 -10.76
N THR A 437 -41.13 50.90 -10.08
CA THR A 437 -41.52 50.39 -8.75
C THR A 437 -40.39 50.51 -7.70
N PRO A 438 -40.73 50.88 -6.45
CA PRO A 438 -39.77 51.44 -5.50
C PRO A 438 -38.95 50.39 -4.74
N LYS A 439 -37.67 50.73 -4.56
CA LYS A 439 -36.65 50.00 -3.78
C LYS A 439 -37.13 49.69 -2.34
N LYS A 440 -37.45 48.42 -2.07
CA LYS A 440 -37.63 47.90 -0.68
C LYS A 440 -36.27 47.80 0.03
N LYS A 441 -36.05 48.64 1.04
CA LYS A 441 -34.91 48.58 1.97
C LYS A 441 -34.96 47.27 2.77
N LYS A 442 -33.99 46.38 2.59
CA LYS A 442 -33.82 45.18 3.42
C LYS A 442 -33.35 45.58 4.82
N LYS A 443 -34.14 45.23 5.84
CA LYS A 443 -33.76 45.33 7.26
C LYS A 443 -32.52 44.48 7.52
N GLY A 444 -31.46 45.10 8.06
CA GLY A 444 -30.21 44.43 8.39
C GLY A 444 -30.39 43.39 9.49
N MET A 445 -29.97 42.15 9.22
CA MET A 445 -29.81 41.13 10.25
C MET A 445 -28.68 41.53 11.22
N PRO A 446 -28.80 41.17 12.51
CA PRO A 446 -27.79 41.48 13.51
C PRO A 446 -26.45 40.83 13.14
N LYS A 447 -25.36 41.61 13.23
CA LYS A 447 -23.98 41.15 13.03
C LYS A 447 -23.70 39.98 13.97
N VAL A 448 -23.71 38.76 13.44
CA VAL A 448 -23.26 37.57 14.18
C VAL A 448 -21.74 37.68 14.32
N ASN A 449 -21.27 37.91 15.54
CA ASN A 449 -19.85 37.85 15.91
C ASN A 449 -19.31 36.45 15.60
N ARG A 450 -18.69 36.26 14.43
CA ARG A 450 -17.96 35.02 14.13
C ARG A 450 -16.53 35.11 14.67
N PRO A 451 -16.01 34.01 15.25
CA PRO A 451 -14.70 34.00 15.89
C PRO A 451 -13.59 34.34 14.90
N ARG A 452 -12.67 35.21 15.32
CA ARG A 452 -11.49 35.59 14.57
C ARG A 452 -10.66 34.33 14.26
N LEU A 453 -9.93 34.36 13.15
CA LEU A 453 -9.02 33.27 12.76
C LEU A 453 -7.89 33.23 13.81
N ASP A 454 -8.01 32.31 14.77
CA ASP A 454 -7.06 32.21 15.87
C ASP A 454 -5.70 31.76 15.31
N LEU A 455 -4.73 32.67 15.28
CA LEU A 455 -3.34 32.39 14.91
C LEU A 455 -2.76 31.24 15.76
N GLU A 456 -3.26 31.06 16.99
CA GLU A 456 -2.95 29.94 17.86
C GLU A 456 -3.33 28.58 17.25
N LEU A 457 -4.44 28.48 16.50
CA LEU A 457 -4.84 27.23 15.84
C LEU A 457 -3.89 26.86 14.69
N LEU A 458 -3.33 27.86 14.00
CA LEU A 458 -2.32 27.65 12.97
C LEU A 458 -0.99 27.17 13.57
N GLU A 459 -0.58 27.74 14.71
CA GLU A 459 0.58 27.24 15.46
C GLU A 459 0.37 25.84 16.01
N GLN A 460 -0.81 25.54 16.55
CA GLN A 460 -1.17 24.19 16.99
C GLN A 460 -1.16 23.20 15.82
N ALA A 461 -1.65 23.58 14.64
CA ALA A 461 -1.59 22.76 13.44
C ALA A 461 -0.13 22.51 12.99
N ALA A 462 0.74 23.51 13.11
CA ALA A 462 2.18 23.35 12.84
C ALA A 462 2.84 22.39 13.83
N LYS A 463 2.54 22.51 15.13
CA LYS A 463 3.00 21.60 16.18
C LYS A 463 2.51 20.16 15.95
N ILE A 464 1.23 19.96 15.59
CA ILE A 464 0.68 18.64 15.26
C ILE A 464 1.40 18.02 14.05
N LYS A 465 1.73 18.83 13.04
CA LYS A 465 2.47 18.38 11.85
C LYS A 465 3.91 17.99 12.19
N GLN A 466 4.62 18.81 12.97
CA GLN A 466 5.96 18.48 13.48
C GLN A 466 5.95 17.19 14.28
N ALA A 467 5.01 17.03 15.22
CA ALA A 467 4.86 15.80 16.00
C ALA A 467 4.58 14.57 15.12
N HIS A 468 3.79 14.71 14.06
CA HIS A 468 3.52 13.61 13.12
C HIS A 468 4.75 13.24 12.26
N ASP A 469 5.52 14.25 11.83
CA ASP A 469 6.75 14.03 11.06
C ASP A 469 7.88 13.48 11.94
N GLU A 470 7.97 13.90 13.21
CA GLU A 470 8.83 13.29 14.23
C GLU A 470 8.43 11.85 14.53
N LYS A 471 7.13 11.56 14.68
CA LYS A 471 6.64 10.18 14.84
C LYS A 471 7.01 9.31 13.64
N LYS A 472 6.95 9.85 12.42
CA LYS A 472 7.42 9.16 11.20
C LYS A 472 8.94 8.96 11.20
N ARG A 473 9.72 9.97 11.60
CA ARG A 473 11.19 9.88 11.72
C ARG A 473 11.59 8.84 12.76
N ASN A 474 10.98 8.88 13.94
CA ASN A 474 11.20 7.91 15.01
C ASN A 474 10.79 6.49 14.59
N ALA A 475 9.68 6.32 13.87
CA ALA A 475 9.30 5.02 13.32
C ALA A 475 10.33 4.51 12.28
N ARG A 476 10.88 5.39 11.44
CA ARG A 476 11.95 5.04 10.50
C ARG A 476 13.26 4.68 11.23
N LEU A 477 13.63 5.43 12.26
CA LEU A 477 14.80 5.14 13.09
C LEU A 477 14.65 3.81 13.82
N LYS A 478 13.48 3.52 14.39
CA LYS A 478 13.18 2.21 15.01
C LYS A 478 13.31 1.07 14.00
N ARG A 479 12.74 1.21 12.79
CA ARG A 479 12.91 0.20 11.72
C ARG A 479 14.36 0.04 11.29
N ARG A 480 15.16 1.11 11.25
CA ARG A 480 16.60 1.04 10.95
C ARG A 480 17.38 0.37 12.09
N ALA A 481 17.07 0.67 13.35
CA ALA A 481 17.67 0.03 14.51
C ALA A 481 17.35 -1.47 14.53
N GLU A 482 16.09 -1.86 14.31
CA GLU A 482 15.67 -3.26 14.22
C GLU A 482 16.38 -4.02 13.08
N ARG A 483 16.58 -3.37 11.92
CA ARG A 483 17.36 -3.95 10.81
C ARG A 483 18.84 -4.10 11.17
N ARG A 484 19.43 -3.12 11.86
CA ARG A 484 20.83 -3.18 12.33
C ARG A 484 21.01 -4.27 13.39
N GLU A 485 20.07 -4.40 14.31
CA GLU A 485 20.08 -5.45 15.33
C GLU A 485 19.93 -6.84 14.69
N LYS A 486 19.01 -7.00 13.72
CA LYS A 486 18.89 -8.25 12.94
C LYS A 486 20.16 -8.59 12.17
N ALA A 487 20.79 -7.60 11.52
CA ALA A 487 22.05 -7.79 10.83
C ALA A 487 23.20 -8.16 11.79
N ALA A 488 23.28 -7.51 12.96
CA ALA A 488 24.26 -7.84 13.99
C ALA A 488 24.04 -9.23 14.58
N GLN A 489 22.78 -9.65 14.81
CA GLN A 489 22.45 -11.01 15.23
C GLN A 489 22.81 -12.05 14.16
N GLU A 490 22.63 -11.74 12.87
CA GLU A 490 23.04 -12.61 11.78
C GLU A 490 24.56 -12.71 11.65
N GLN A 491 25.28 -11.59 11.84
CA GLN A 491 26.74 -11.56 11.88
C GLN A 491 27.27 -12.36 13.07
N ALA A 492 26.73 -12.17 14.28
CA ALA A 492 27.10 -12.93 15.46
C ALA A 492 26.84 -14.43 15.30
N LYS A 493 25.75 -14.82 14.60
CA LYS A 493 25.50 -16.22 14.24
C LYS A 493 26.55 -16.77 13.28
N LYS A 494 26.91 -16.00 12.25
CA LYS A 494 27.96 -16.39 11.29
C LYS A 494 29.34 -16.49 11.95
N GLU A 495 29.65 -15.61 12.90
CA GLU A 495 30.90 -15.66 13.67
C GLU A 495 30.92 -16.86 14.61
N ALA A 496 29.83 -17.15 15.34
CA ALA A 496 29.72 -18.32 16.20
C ALA A 496 29.80 -19.64 15.39
N GLU A 497 29.20 -19.68 14.20
CA GLU A 497 29.31 -20.82 13.28
C GLU A 497 30.76 -20.98 12.77
N ALA A 498 31.42 -19.88 12.42
CA ALA A 498 32.82 -19.90 12.00
C ALA A 498 33.78 -20.32 13.14
N GLU A 499 33.49 -19.93 14.38
CA GLU A 499 34.25 -20.34 15.56
C GLU A 499 34.04 -21.83 15.87
N ALA A 500 32.79 -22.31 15.81
CA ALA A 500 32.49 -23.73 15.94
C ALA A 500 33.23 -24.57 14.88
N ALA A 501 33.26 -24.10 13.63
CA ALA A 501 34.01 -24.74 12.55
C ALA A 501 35.54 -24.74 12.79
N ARG A 502 36.09 -23.70 13.43
CA ARG A 502 37.51 -23.66 13.83
C ARG A 502 37.83 -24.68 14.92
N ILE A 503 36.97 -24.78 15.94
CA ILE A 503 37.13 -25.76 17.03
C ILE A 503 37.05 -27.19 16.48
N GLU A 504 36.14 -27.45 15.54
CA GLU A 504 36.02 -28.75 14.89
C GLU A 504 37.26 -29.08 14.03
N ALA A 505 37.79 -28.11 13.29
CA ALA A 505 39.02 -28.28 12.53
C ALA A 505 40.23 -28.57 13.42
N GLU A 506 40.35 -27.89 14.57
CA GLU A 506 41.43 -28.13 15.54
C GLU A 506 41.32 -29.53 16.17
N LYS A 507 40.10 -29.97 16.51
CA LYS A 507 39.86 -31.35 16.99
C LYS A 507 40.24 -32.38 15.93
N ALA A 508 39.92 -32.12 14.66
CA ALA A 508 40.30 -32.99 13.56
C ALA A 508 41.82 -33.05 13.33
N GLU A 509 42.55 -31.95 13.52
CA GLU A 509 44.03 -31.97 13.49
C GLU A 509 44.62 -32.74 14.66
N LYS A 510 44.13 -32.53 15.89
CA LYS A 510 44.58 -33.29 17.07
C LYS A 510 44.36 -34.79 16.88
N ALA A 511 43.22 -35.21 16.34
CA ALA A 511 42.95 -36.61 16.02
C ALA A 511 43.93 -37.18 14.99
N LYS A 512 44.31 -36.41 13.96
CA LYS A 512 45.32 -36.82 12.97
C LYS A 512 46.72 -36.95 13.56
N LEU A 513 47.10 -36.06 14.48
CA LEU A 513 48.38 -36.16 15.18
C LEU A 513 48.41 -37.39 16.09
N GLU A 514 47.32 -37.69 16.78
CA GLU A 514 47.22 -38.88 17.64
C GLU A 514 47.29 -40.18 16.82
N THR A 515 46.62 -40.26 15.67
CA THR A 515 46.72 -41.44 14.79
C THR A 515 48.13 -41.59 14.21
N ALA A 516 48.78 -40.49 13.82
CA ALA A 516 50.16 -40.51 13.34
C ALA A 516 51.15 -40.96 14.43
N LEU A 517 50.93 -40.60 15.70
CA LEU A 517 51.75 -41.08 16.82
C LEU A 517 51.53 -42.58 17.07
N LYS A 518 50.28 -43.07 17.02
CA LYS A 518 49.97 -44.51 17.15
C LYS A 518 50.55 -45.33 15.99
N GLU A 519 50.59 -44.79 14.77
CA GLU A 519 51.21 -45.48 13.64
C GLU A 519 52.74 -45.58 13.78
N LYS A 520 53.39 -44.55 14.34
CA LYS A 520 54.84 -44.59 14.62
C LYS A 520 55.19 -45.62 15.69
N THR A 521 54.40 -45.72 16.77
CA THR A 521 54.63 -46.71 17.83
C THR A 521 54.31 -48.15 17.40
N ALA A 522 53.39 -48.35 16.45
CA ALA A 522 53.12 -49.65 15.84
C ALA A 522 54.25 -50.13 14.90
N LYS A 523 54.90 -49.21 14.16
CA LYS A 523 56.08 -49.52 13.33
C LYS A 523 57.34 -49.79 14.16
N GLU A 524 57.44 -49.22 15.36
CA GLU A 524 58.57 -49.47 16.26
C GLU A 524 58.45 -50.81 17.02
N SER A 525 57.23 -51.24 17.35
CA SER A 525 56.97 -52.53 18.01
C SER A 525 57.00 -53.75 17.09
N SER A 526 56.87 -53.57 15.76
CA SER A 526 57.02 -54.65 14.77
C SER A 526 58.48 -54.93 14.36
N LYS A 527 59.46 -54.11 14.77
CA LYS A 527 60.90 -54.30 14.46
C LYS A 527 61.66 -55.14 15.51
N LYS A 528 60.99 -55.75 16.49
CA LYS A 528 61.66 -56.51 17.58
C LYS A 528 61.30 -58.00 17.71
N ARG A 529 60.63 -58.60 16.73
CA ARG A 529 60.40 -60.07 16.68
C ARG A 529 60.46 -60.63 15.25
N LYS A 530 61.68 -60.91 14.79
CA LYS A 530 62.07 -62.20 14.19
C LYS A 530 63.59 -62.29 14.18
N ARG A 531 64.06 -63.22 15.02
CA ARG A 531 65.44 -63.66 15.26
C ARG A 531 65.68 -64.86 14.33
N SER A 532 66.94 -65.03 13.90
CA SER A 532 67.65 -66.31 13.66
C SER A 532 67.23 -67.29 12.55
N SER A 533 68.27 -67.99 12.06
CA SER A 533 68.43 -69.14 11.13
C SER A 533 68.17 -68.87 9.64
N GLU A 534 69.19 -68.74 8.77
CA GLU A 534 70.17 -69.73 8.28
C GLU A 534 69.55 -70.64 7.19
N GLU A 535 69.94 -70.40 5.92
CA GLU A 535 70.34 -71.39 4.87
C GLU A 535 70.29 -70.74 3.46
N GLU A 536 71.39 -70.88 2.71
CA GLU A 536 71.71 -70.42 1.33
C GLU A 536 71.02 -71.28 0.23
N PRO A 537 71.27 -71.13 -1.11
CA PRO A 537 71.81 -70.03 -1.93
C PRO A 537 71.02 -69.80 -3.26
N GLU A 538 71.56 -68.92 -4.13
CA GLU A 538 71.57 -68.99 -5.62
C GLU A 538 70.83 -67.91 -6.46
N GLN A 539 71.69 -67.07 -7.07
CA GLN A 539 71.83 -66.80 -8.51
C GLN A 539 70.86 -65.86 -9.28
N ASN A 540 71.52 -64.99 -10.07
CA ASN A 540 71.11 -64.33 -11.32
C ASN A 540 70.11 -63.14 -11.20
N GLY A 541 70.34 -61.95 -11.75
CA GLY A 541 71.41 -61.42 -12.60
C GLY A 541 70.95 -60.10 -13.27
N LYS A 542 71.95 -59.34 -13.75
CA LYS A 542 71.92 -58.32 -14.83
C LYS A 542 71.20 -56.96 -14.67
N LYS A 543 72.05 -55.91 -14.74
CA LYS A 543 72.06 -54.74 -15.66
C LYS A 543 70.72 -54.01 -15.88
N SER A 544 70.58 -52.70 -15.73
CA SER A 544 71.38 -51.53 -16.21
C SER A 544 70.85 -50.28 -15.48
N LYS A 545 71.63 -49.34 -14.93
CA LYS A 545 72.48 -48.28 -15.54
C LYS A 545 71.82 -47.44 -16.64
N SER A 546 71.23 -46.32 -16.22
CA SER A 546 71.31 -44.96 -16.82
C SER A 546 70.52 -44.03 -15.88
N ASP A 547 71.16 -43.15 -15.11
CA ASP A 547 71.55 -41.80 -15.54
C ASP A 547 70.51 -41.16 -16.46
N ASP A 548 69.64 -40.34 -15.87
CA ASP A 548 69.27 -39.04 -16.41
C ASP A 548 68.75 -38.17 -15.25
N GLY A 549 69.68 -37.39 -14.71
CA GLY A 549 69.40 -36.31 -13.78
C GLY A 549 68.89 -35.10 -14.55
N GLU A 550 67.59 -34.90 -14.54
CA GLU A 550 66.88 -33.64 -14.80
C GLU A 550 65.40 -33.96 -14.51
N SER A 551 64.66 -33.33 -13.60
CA SER A 551 64.75 -31.98 -13.08
C SER A 551 63.89 -31.87 -11.80
N ASP A 552 64.52 -31.62 -10.65
CA ASP A 552 63.80 -31.22 -9.42
C ASP A 552 63.00 -29.91 -9.62
N GLU A 553 63.26 -29.20 -10.71
CA GLU A 553 62.54 -28.02 -11.13
C GLU A 553 61.18 -28.33 -11.78
N GLU A 554 61.03 -29.48 -12.47
CA GLU A 554 59.72 -29.89 -13.02
C GLU A 554 58.79 -30.41 -11.91
N ALA A 555 59.33 -31.07 -10.87
CA ALA A 555 58.56 -31.47 -9.70
C ALA A 555 58.06 -30.24 -8.90
N LYS A 556 58.90 -29.21 -8.75
CA LYS A 556 58.51 -27.92 -8.13
C LYS A 556 57.47 -27.18 -8.98
N ARG A 557 57.62 -27.14 -10.31
CA ARG A 557 56.63 -26.54 -11.22
C ARG A 557 55.29 -27.30 -11.22
N LYS A 558 55.28 -28.64 -11.11
CA LYS A 558 54.05 -29.43 -10.98
C LYS A 558 53.37 -29.24 -9.62
N ALA A 559 54.13 -29.07 -8.54
CA ALA A 559 53.59 -28.74 -7.22
C ALA A 559 53.00 -27.33 -7.16
N GLU A 560 53.68 -26.34 -7.73
CA GLU A 560 53.22 -24.95 -7.78
C GLU A 560 52.00 -24.79 -8.69
N ARG A 561 51.96 -25.48 -9.84
CA ARG A 561 50.79 -25.50 -10.73
C ARG A 561 49.57 -26.18 -10.09
N LYS A 562 49.78 -27.20 -9.24
CA LYS A 562 48.71 -27.79 -8.42
C LYS A 562 48.23 -26.83 -7.33
N LYS A 563 49.12 -26.05 -6.71
CA LYS A 563 48.76 -25.06 -5.68
C LYS A 563 47.95 -23.91 -6.28
N ARG A 564 48.39 -23.35 -7.41
CA ARG A 564 47.65 -22.34 -8.18
C ARG A 564 46.27 -22.82 -8.64
N ARG A 565 46.15 -24.06 -9.17
CA ARG A 565 44.83 -24.61 -9.54
C ARG A 565 43.90 -24.82 -8.34
N LYS A 566 44.44 -25.06 -7.14
CA LYS A 566 43.64 -25.22 -5.91
C LYS A 566 43.17 -23.87 -5.36
N GLU A 567 44.00 -22.84 -5.46
CA GLU A 567 43.64 -21.45 -5.12
C GLU A 567 42.67 -20.85 -6.13
N GLU A 568 42.85 -21.09 -7.42
CA GLU A 568 41.92 -20.66 -8.47
C GLU A 568 40.56 -21.36 -8.34
N LYS A 569 40.52 -22.66 -8.00
CA LYS A 569 39.26 -23.35 -7.67
C LYS A 569 38.62 -22.83 -6.38
N LYS A 570 39.40 -22.41 -5.37
CA LYS A 570 38.87 -21.78 -4.16
C LYS A 570 38.32 -20.38 -4.43
N ALA A 571 39.00 -19.58 -5.25
CA ALA A 571 38.53 -18.26 -5.67
C ALA A 571 37.26 -18.36 -6.53
N LYS A 572 37.21 -19.33 -7.45
CA LYS A 572 36.03 -19.57 -8.31
C LYS A 572 34.85 -20.16 -7.54
N ALA A 573 35.09 -20.98 -6.51
CA ALA A 573 34.05 -21.47 -5.60
C ALA A 573 33.52 -20.34 -4.67
N GLY A 574 34.38 -19.41 -4.24
CA GLY A 574 33.96 -18.22 -3.50
C GLY A 574 33.09 -17.27 -4.32
N LEU A 575 33.38 -17.11 -5.62
CA LEU A 575 32.60 -16.27 -6.53
C LEU A 575 31.23 -16.89 -6.88
N LEU A 576 31.15 -18.22 -6.98
CA LEU A 576 29.89 -18.93 -7.25
C LEU A 576 28.98 -19.01 -6.00
N ALA A 577 29.56 -19.09 -4.80
CA ALA A 577 28.81 -19.04 -3.55
C ALA A 577 28.20 -17.65 -3.25
N SER A 578 28.76 -16.56 -3.78
CA SER A 578 28.15 -15.22 -3.64
C SER A 578 27.02 -14.95 -4.63
N SER A 579 26.79 -15.85 -5.61
CA SER A 579 25.79 -15.64 -6.66
C SER A 579 24.49 -16.44 -6.53
N MET A 580 24.38 -17.36 -5.55
CA MET A 580 23.23 -18.29 -5.51
C MET A 580 22.22 -18.11 -4.37
N ASP A 581 22.47 -17.30 -3.34
CA ASP A 581 21.52 -17.15 -2.22
C ASP A 581 21.23 -15.69 -1.83
N ILE A 582 20.74 -14.92 -2.80
CA ILE A 582 19.92 -13.75 -2.48
C ILE A 582 18.50 -14.08 -2.93
N VAL A 583 17.70 -14.65 -2.03
CA VAL A 583 16.24 -14.61 -2.14
C VAL A 583 15.83 -13.17 -1.88
N GLU A 584 16.04 -12.34 -2.89
CA GLU A 584 15.61 -10.95 -2.92
C GLU A 584 14.08 -10.93 -2.80
N SER A 585 13.58 -10.10 -1.90
CA SER A 585 12.15 -9.93 -1.75
C SER A 585 11.56 -9.46 -3.09
N LYS A 586 10.34 -9.88 -3.41
CA LYS A 586 9.68 -9.51 -4.69
C LYS A 586 9.67 -7.99 -4.94
N ASP A 587 9.74 -7.18 -3.87
CA ASP A 587 9.80 -5.73 -3.95
C ASP A 587 11.17 -5.22 -4.41
N ASP A 588 12.28 -5.81 -3.96
CA ASP A 588 13.64 -5.45 -4.41
C ASP A 588 13.85 -5.80 -5.90
N LYS A 589 13.21 -6.89 -6.35
CA LYS A 589 13.22 -7.31 -7.76
C LYS A 589 12.46 -6.32 -8.66
N LEU A 590 11.36 -5.75 -8.16
CA LEU A 590 10.61 -4.70 -8.86
C LEU A 590 11.41 -3.39 -8.94
N ASP A 591 12.09 -3.00 -7.87
CA ASP A 591 12.89 -1.77 -7.86
C ASP A 591 14.11 -1.88 -8.80
N ARG A 592 14.75 -3.05 -8.88
CA ARG A 592 15.79 -3.31 -9.90
C ARG A 592 15.25 -3.35 -11.32
N GLU A 593 14.08 -3.93 -11.54
CA GLU A 593 13.46 -3.97 -12.85
C GLU A 593 13.07 -2.58 -13.34
N ILE A 594 12.56 -1.71 -12.45
CA ILE A 594 12.28 -0.30 -12.75
C ILE A 594 13.59 0.43 -13.08
N ALA A 595 14.65 0.25 -12.29
CA ALA A 595 15.95 0.89 -12.56
C ALA A 595 16.59 0.41 -13.87
N ALA A 596 16.48 -0.88 -14.20
CA ALA A 596 16.99 -1.44 -15.45
C ALA A 596 16.17 -0.95 -16.67
N ARG A 597 14.85 -0.80 -16.52
CA ARG A 597 13.96 -0.28 -17.57
C ARG A 597 14.18 1.22 -17.81
N GLU A 598 14.48 1.98 -16.76
CA GLU A 598 14.89 3.39 -16.88
C GLU A 598 16.27 3.53 -17.54
N ALA A 599 17.23 2.64 -17.26
CA ALA A 599 18.53 2.62 -17.93
C ALA A 599 18.40 2.26 -19.42
N LYS A 600 17.55 1.28 -19.78
CA LYS A 600 17.30 0.90 -21.18
C LYS A 600 16.61 2.00 -22.00
N LEU A 601 15.74 2.79 -21.37
CA LEU A 601 15.14 3.98 -21.99
C LEU A 601 16.15 5.13 -22.20
N LEU A 602 17.27 5.11 -21.48
CA LEU A 602 18.37 6.07 -21.60
C LEU A 602 19.35 5.69 -22.72
N GLU A 603 19.61 4.40 -22.93
CA GLU A 603 20.46 3.91 -24.04
C GLU A 603 19.74 3.92 -25.40
N GLY A 604 18.43 3.65 -25.44
CA GLY A 604 17.66 3.61 -26.69
C GLY A 604 17.44 4.96 -27.40
N ASN A 605 17.94 6.08 -26.85
CA ASN A 605 17.83 7.42 -27.43
C ASN A 605 19.18 7.96 -27.95
N GLN A 606 20.23 7.11 -28.07
CA GLN A 606 21.53 7.51 -28.61
C GLN A 606 21.85 6.96 -30.00
N GLU A 607 21.03 6.08 -30.59
CA GLU A 607 21.31 5.53 -31.92
C GLU A 607 20.04 5.52 -32.80
N THR A 608 20.01 6.49 -33.72
CA THR A 608 19.37 6.55 -35.07
C THR A 608 18.80 7.94 -35.34
N GLU A 609 19.67 8.91 -35.61
CA GLU A 609 19.32 10.13 -36.36
C GLU A 609 19.52 9.84 -37.87
N GLU A 610 18.51 9.26 -38.52
CA GLU A 610 18.33 9.43 -39.97
C GLU A 610 17.23 10.48 -40.19
N VAL A 611 17.67 11.68 -40.57
CA VAL A 611 16.81 12.84 -40.84
C VAL A 611 16.14 12.66 -42.21
N PRO A 612 14.80 12.68 -42.31
CA PRO A 612 14.11 12.61 -43.60
C PRO A 612 14.34 13.88 -44.43
N GLN A 613 14.76 13.70 -45.69
CA GLN A 613 15.23 14.73 -46.63
C GLN A 613 14.16 15.72 -47.16
N TYR A 614 12.92 15.72 -46.66
CA TYR A 614 11.84 16.56 -47.21
C TYR A 614 11.78 17.99 -46.65
N ALA A 615 12.59 18.33 -45.65
CA ALA A 615 12.55 19.67 -45.02
C ALA A 615 13.45 20.74 -45.69
N LYS A 616 14.28 20.38 -46.67
CA LYS A 616 15.25 21.31 -47.30
C LYS A 616 14.74 22.07 -48.54
N VAL A 617 13.52 21.82 -49.01
CA VAL A 617 13.02 22.45 -50.26
C VAL A 617 12.11 23.67 -50.00
N ALA A 618 11.56 23.83 -48.80
CA ALA A 618 10.60 24.91 -48.51
C ALA A 618 11.24 26.24 -48.08
N THR A 619 12.56 26.28 -47.81
CA THR A 619 13.23 27.46 -47.25
C THR A 619 13.86 28.39 -48.30
N ASN A 620 13.69 28.13 -49.60
CA ASN A 620 14.32 28.91 -50.67
C ASN A 620 13.37 29.87 -51.42
N TRP A 621 12.15 30.09 -50.94
CA TRP A 621 11.24 31.08 -51.52
C TRP A 621 11.19 32.31 -50.62
N ASN A 622 11.93 33.35 -51.01
CA ASN A 622 11.99 34.63 -50.31
C ASN A 622 10.98 35.60 -50.96
N PRO A 623 9.76 35.78 -50.39
CA PRO A 623 8.72 36.64 -50.99
C PRO A 623 9.10 38.14 -51.00
N ASP A 624 10.11 38.52 -50.20
CA ASP A 624 10.60 39.89 -50.12
C ASP A 624 11.54 40.27 -51.27
N ALA A 625 12.05 39.30 -52.04
CA ALA A 625 12.87 39.58 -53.23
C ALA A 625 12.03 40.00 -54.46
N LEU A 626 10.69 39.92 -54.39
CA LEU A 626 9.80 40.52 -55.38
C LEU A 626 9.61 42.01 -55.06
N ALA A 627 10.64 42.80 -55.32
CA ALA A 627 10.62 44.26 -55.29
C ALA A 627 9.78 44.78 -56.46
N GLY A 628 8.53 45.10 -56.20
CA GLY A 628 7.61 45.76 -57.12
C GLY A 628 6.39 46.26 -56.34
N ASP A 629 5.84 47.40 -56.78
CA ASP A 629 4.75 48.13 -56.15
C ASP A 629 3.63 47.20 -55.65
N GLU A 630 3.04 47.50 -54.49
CA GLU A 630 2.03 46.67 -53.82
C GLU A 630 0.86 46.29 -54.74
N GLN A 631 0.51 47.14 -55.71
CA GLN A 631 -0.50 46.85 -56.72
C GLN A 631 -0.13 45.65 -57.62
N ARG A 632 1.16 45.43 -57.89
CA ARG A 632 1.65 44.29 -58.67
C ARG A 632 1.61 43.00 -57.84
N LYS A 633 1.90 43.09 -56.53
CA LYS A 633 1.72 41.97 -55.57
C LYS A 633 0.24 41.59 -55.41
N GLU A 634 -0.66 42.57 -55.30
CA GLU A 634 -2.10 42.31 -55.24
C GLU A 634 -2.66 41.71 -56.53
N LYS A 635 -2.20 42.15 -57.70
CA LYS A 635 -2.62 41.57 -58.99
C LYS A 635 -2.12 40.14 -59.15
N TYR A 636 -0.92 39.83 -58.66
CA TYR A 636 -0.35 38.47 -58.66
C TYR A 636 -1.09 37.53 -57.68
N LEU A 637 -1.44 38.01 -56.49
CA LEU A 637 -2.26 37.26 -55.52
C LEU A 637 -3.71 37.05 -56.00
N ARG A 638 -4.25 38.00 -56.78
CA ARG A 638 -5.56 37.85 -57.44
C ARG A 638 -5.51 36.83 -58.58
N LEU A 639 -4.39 36.75 -59.31
CA LEU A 639 -4.16 35.74 -60.36
C LEU A 639 -3.98 34.33 -59.79
N LEU A 640 -3.41 34.19 -58.58
CA LEU A 640 -3.29 32.93 -57.84
C LEU A 640 -4.59 32.51 -57.11
N GLY A 641 -5.69 33.24 -57.30
CA GLY A 641 -7.01 32.85 -56.79
C GLY A 641 -7.25 33.08 -55.29
N ALA A 642 -6.37 33.83 -54.62
CA ALA A 642 -6.39 33.98 -53.16
C ALA A 642 -7.36 35.05 -52.61
N LYS A 643 -7.98 35.88 -53.47
CA LYS A 643 -9.01 36.83 -53.04
C LYS A 643 -10.21 36.76 -53.97
N LYS A 644 -11.22 36.01 -53.55
CA LYS A 644 -12.60 36.08 -54.07
C LYS A 644 -13.40 36.90 -53.06
N ASP A 645 -13.88 38.06 -53.49
CA ASP A 645 -14.60 39.01 -52.64
C ASP A 645 -15.88 38.38 -52.06
N SER A 646 -15.87 38.02 -50.77
CA SER A 646 -17.06 37.58 -50.03
C SER A 646 -17.36 38.53 -48.87
N LYS A 647 -18.57 39.08 -48.91
CA LYS A 647 -19.20 39.93 -47.87
C LYS A 647 -19.02 39.35 -46.46
N LYS A 648 -18.61 40.24 -45.54
CA LYS A 648 -18.49 40.07 -44.08
C LYS A 648 -19.65 39.28 -43.48
N SER A 649 -19.34 38.17 -42.83
CA SER A 649 -20.19 37.54 -41.81
C SER A 649 -19.41 37.51 -40.49
N ASN A 650 -20.10 37.78 -39.37
CA ASN A 650 -19.53 37.96 -38.03
C ASN A 650 -18.87 36.69 -37.42
N ASN A 651 -18.55 35.68 -38.24
CA ASN A 651 -17.95 34.42 -37.81
C ASN A 651 -16.41 34.39 -37.97
N GLU A 652 -15.82 35.31 -38.74
CA GLU A 652 -14.36 35.39 -38.91
C GLU A 652 -13.61 35.90 -37.68
N LYS A 653 -14.29 36.64 -36.78
CA LYS A 653 -13.66 37.14 -35.55
C LYS A 653 -13.37 36.03 -34.54
N ALA A 654 -14.17 34.97 -34.53
CA ALA A 654 -13.98 33.81 -33.66
C ALA A 654 -12.91 32.83 -34.19
N GLU A 655 -12.74 32.75 -35.52
CA GLU A 655 -11.68 31.91 -36.10
C GLU A 655 -10.30 32.58 -36.06
N THR A 656 -10.24 33.91 -36.16
CA THR A 656 -9.00 34.68 -35.99
C THR A 656 -8.47 34.65 -34.56
N GLU A 657 -9.32 34.83 -33.53
CA GLU A 657 -8.90 34.66 -32.12
C GLU A 657 -8.44 33.23 -31.79
N LYS A 658 -9.02 32.22 -32.45
CA LYS A 658 -8.64 30.82 -32.26
C LYS A 658 -7.32 30.48 -32.95
N GLN A 659 -7.01 31.12 -34.07
CA GLN A 659 -5.72 31.01 -34.74
C GLN A 659 -4.63 31.81 -34.02
N GLU A 660 -4.94 32.98 -33.45
CA GLU A 660 -4.00 33.73 -32.61
C GLU A 660 -3.70 32.98 -31.30
N GLY A 661 -4.71 32.39 -30.65
CA GLY A 661 -4.50 31.54 -29.49
C GLY A 661 -3.70 30.26 -29.79
N ALA A 662 -3.79 29.72 -31.02
CA ALA A 662 -2.96 28.61 -31.46
C ALA A 662 -1.50 29.04 -31.71
N ARG A 663 -1.29 30.22 -32.31
CA ARG A 663 0.04 30.81 -32.53
C ARG A 663 0.73 31.18 -31.21
N GLU A 664 0.00 31.77 -30.26
CA GLU A 664 0.54 32.05 -28.91
C GLU A 664 0.92 30.76 -28.17
N GLN A 665 0.15 29.67 -28.33
CA GLN A 665 0.51 28.37 -27.74
C GLN A 665 1.75 27.77 -28.39
N GLU A 666 1.90 27.91 -29.70
CA GLU A 666 3.06 27.42 -30.45
C GLU A 666 4.31 28.25 -30.12
N GLU A 667 4.18 29.58 -30.00
CA GLU A 667 5.26 30.48 -29.58
C GLU A 667 5.64 30.26 -28.11
N GLN A 668 4.69 29.98 -27.22
CA GLN A 668 4.97 29.57 -25.83
C GLN A 668 5.66 28.20 -25.74
N LEU A 669 5.42 27.29 -26.68
CA LEU A 669 6.11 26.00 -26.76
C LEU A 669 7.51 26.17 -27.36
N ALA A 670 7.66 26.99 -28.40
CA ALA A 670 8.94 27.34 -29.00
C ALA A 670 9.86 28.08 -28.00
N ALA A 671 9.32 29.04 -27.23
CA ALA A 671 10.07 29.75 -26.18
C ALA A 671 10.45 28.85 -24.99
N LYS A 672 9.70 27.76 -24.73
CA LYS A 672 10.07 26.74 -23.73
C LYS A 672 11.17 25.81 -24.24
N ILE A 673 11.26 25.60 -25.55
CA ILE A 673 12.28 24.76 -26.19
C ILE A 673 13.58 25.56 -26.42
N ALA A 674 13.49 26.87 -26.68
CA ALA A 674 14.62 27.75 -26.95
C ALA A 674 15.37 28.26 -25.70
N GLN A 675 15.02 27.83 -24.48
CA GLN A 675 15.80 28.22 -23.30
C GLN A 675 17.12 27.41 -23.21
N PRO A 676 18.30 28.07 -23.21
CA PRO A 676 19.60 27.41 -23.05
C PRO A 676 19.86 27.03 -21.57
N ASN A 677 18.97 26.23 -20.97
CA ASN A 677 18.97 25.96 -19.53
C ASN A 677 18.90 24.47 -19.18
N ILE A 678 19.01 23.55 -20.16
CA ILE A 678 19.00 22.12 -19.87
C ILE A 678 20.38 21.65 -19.35
N ILE A 679 21.47 22.22 -19.87
CA ILE A 679 22.84 21.89 -19.46
C ILE A 679 23.08 22.42 -18.03
N ASP A 680 22.82 23.70 -17.78
CA ASP A 680 22.98 24.33 -16.46
C ASP A 680 22.10 23.67 -15.38
N ARG A 681 20.91 23.20 -15.75
CA ARG A 681 20.01 22.50 -14.80
C ARG A 681 20.47 21.07 -14.52
N LYS A 682 21.13 20.41 -15.48
CA LYS A 682 21.78 19.10 -15.27
C LYS A 682 23.02 19.26 -14.39
N GLU A 683 23.84 20.27 -14.63
CA GLU A 683 25.02 20.57 -13.81
C GLU A 683 24.64 20.98 -12.39
N LYS A 684 23.65 21.87 -12.23
CA LYS A 684 23.12 22.23 -10.90
C LYS A 684 22.53 21.03 -10.15
N LYS A 685 21.96 20.04 -10.86
CA LYS A 685 21.49 18.79 -10.25
C LYS A 685 22.65 17.86 -9.87
N ARG A 686 23.73 17.81 -10.67
CA ARG A 686 24.98 17.10 -10.33
C ARG A 686 25.65 17.74 -9.12
N ALA A 687 25.79 19.06 -9.07
CA ALA A 687 26.34 19.80 -7.94
C ALA A 687 25.55 19.55 -6.63
N ARG A 688 24.21 19.54 -6.70
CA ARG A 688 23.37 19.20 -5.53
C ARG A 688 23.51 17.75 -5.06
N ARG A 689 23.75 16.80 -5.97
CA ARG A 689 24.00 15.41 -5.62
C ARG A 689 25.39 15.24 -5.01
N ALA A 690 26.40 15.91 -5.56
CA ALA A 690 27.75 15.94 -5.00
C ALA A 690 27.76 16.56 -3.60
N ALA A 691 27.05 17.68 -3.38
CA ALA A 691 26.94 18.30 -2.06
C ALA A 691 26.24 17.40 -1.03
N ARG A 692 25.17 16.69 -1.41
CA ARG A 692 24.52 15.72 -0.53
C ARG A 692 25.39 14.53 -0.20
N LYS A 693 26.17 14.05 -1.17
CA LYS A 693 27.12 12.96 -0.95
C LYS A 693 28.23 13.40 0.01
N ALA A 694 28.77 14.60 -0.17
CA ALA A 694 29.76 15.17 0.75
C ALA A 694 29.20 15.37 2.17
N GLU A 695 27.92 15.77 2.31
CA GLU A 695 27.24 15.87 3.60
C GLU A 695 27.05 14.50 4.27
N GLU A 696 26.71 13.47 3.48
CA GLU A 696 26.58 12.09 3.96
C GLU A 696 27.93 11.51 4.39
N ASP A 697 28.98 11.70 3.58
CA ASP A 697 30.35 11.27 3.88
C ASP A 697 30.89 12.00 5.14
N ALA A 698 30.59 13.30 5.30
CA ALA A 698 30.95 14.07 6.50
C ALA A 698 30.19 13.60 7.75
N ALA A 699 28.90 13.25 7.62
CA ALA A 699 28.12 12.70 8.71
C ALA A 699 28.61 11.30 9.11
N GLU A 700 29.05 10.47 8.15
CA GLU A 700 29.65 9.17 8.42
C GLU A 700 31.01 9.32 9.12
N ALA A 701 31.85 10.26 8.69
CA ALA A 701 33.11 10.58 9.35
C ALA A 701 32.89 11.05 10.80
N ALA A 702 31.92 11.95 11.04
CA ALA A 702 31.57 12.40 12.39
C ALA A 702 31.00 11.28 13.27
N ALA A 703 30.26 10.33 12.68
CA ALA A 703 29.80 9.16 13.41
C ALA A 703 30.95 8.19 13.74
N ALA A 704 31.95 8.08 12.86
CA ALA A 704 33.14 7.28 13.11
C ALA A 704 34.02 7.89 14.23
N THR A 705 34.22 9.21 14.25
CA THR A 705 34.95 9.88 15.33
C THR A 705 34.23 9.77 16.67
N ALA A 706 32.92 9.95 16.72
CA ALA A 706 32.13 9.77 17.94
C ALA A 706 32.22 8.33 18.49
N LYS A 707 32.23 7.32 17.61
CA LYS A 707 32.46 5.92 18.01
C LYS A 707 33.88 5.69 18.53
N ALA A 708 34.89 6.28 17.89
CA ALA A 708 36.28 6.19 18.34
C ALA A 708 36.44 6.82 19.74
N GLU A 709 35.82 7.97 19.99
CA GLU A 709 35.80 8.60 21.32
C GLU A 709 35.10 7.72 22.37
N GLN A 710 33.98 7.08 22.01
CA GLN A 710 33.29 6.16 22.92
C GLN A 710 34.15 4.94 23.26
N LEU A 711 34.84 4.36 22.27
CA LEU A 711 35.79 3.26 22.50
C LEU A 711 36.95 3.70 23.40
N ALA A 712 37.51 4.89 23.17
CA ALA A 712 38.57 5.44 24.02
C ALA A 712 38.10 5.69 25.47
N ARG A 713 36.85 6.11 25.67
CA ARG A 713 36.26 6.23 27.02
C ARG A 713 36.11 4.86 27.70
N MET A 714 35.59 3.86 26.99
CA MET A 714 35.47 2.51 27.55
C MET A 714 36.84 1.90 27.88
N GLN A 715 37.86 2.14 27.05
CA GLN A 715 39.22 1.70 27.35
C GLN A 715 39.76 2.33 28.64
N ARG A 716 39.63 3.66 28.82
CA ARG A 716 40.05 4.34 30.06
C ARG A 716 39.30 3.84 31.29
N ASP A 717 38.00 3.57 31.17
CA ASP A 717 37.21 3.05 32.28
C ASP A 717 37.63 1.62 32.66
N LEU A 718 37.96 0.78 31.67
CA LEU A 718 38.51 -0.56 31.91
C LEU A 718 39.91 -0.51 32.52
N GLU A 719 40.78 0.39 32.06
CA GLU A 719 42.11 0.62 32.65
C GLU A 719 42.00 1.07 34.10
N LYS A 720 41.09 2.00 34.43
CA LYS A 720 40.82 2.42 35.82
C LYS A 720 40.31 1.27 36.69
N GLN A 721 39.41 0.44 36.17
CA GLN A 721 38.92 -0.74 36.90
C GLN A 721 40.04 -1.74 37.16
N TYR A 722 40.92 -1.94 36.17
CA TYR A 722 42.07 -2.80 36.30
C TYR A 722 43.08 -2.27 37.33
N GLU A 723 43.42 -0.98 37.27
CA GLU A 723 44.31 -0.33 38.24
C GLU A 723 43.72 -0.36 39.67
N ALA A 724 42.42 -0.08 39.83
CA ALA A 724 41.75 -0.18 41.13
C ALA A 724 41.79 -1.62 41.67
N GLY A 725 41.57 -2.62 40.82
CA GLY A 725 41.66 -4.03 41.19
C GLY A 725 43.09 -4.47 41.55
N MET A 726 44.09 -3.96 40.83
CA MET A 726 45.50 -4.20 41.14
C MET A 726 45.91 -3.52 42.46
N LYS A 727 45.47 -2.27 42.69
CA LYS A 727 45.75 -1.54 43.93
C LYS A 727 45.13 -2.25 45.15
N LEU A 728 43.92 -2.78 45.02
CA LEU A 728 43.28 -3.57 46.09
C LEU A 728 44.03 -4.87 46.43
N LYS A 729 44.72 -5.47 45.45
CA LYS A 729 45.51 -6.70 45.66
C LYS A 729 46.91 -6.44 46.20
N HIS A 730 47.50 -5.28 45.90
CA HIS A 730 48.88 -4.97 46.24
C HIS A 730 49.06 -3.99 47.41
N ASP A 731 48.04 -3.22 47.80
CA ASP A 731 47.99 -2.52 49.10
C ASP A 731 47.70 -3.52 50.23
N GLY A 732 48.60 -4.50 50.37
CA GLY A 732 48.65 -5.52 51.42
C GLY A 732 48.94 -4.96 52.82
N GLY A 733 48.19 -3.93 53.21
CA GLY A 733 48.19 -3.31 54.51
C GLY A 733 46.83 -3.45 55.18
N SER A 734 46.53 -4.64 55.72
CA SER A 734 46.02 -4.77 57.10
C SER A 734 45.84 -6.25 57.46
N LYS A 735 46.98 -6.86 57.79
CA LYS A 735 47.07 -7.95 58.74
C LYS A 735 46.29 -7.59 60.02
N ARG A 736 45.54 -8.57 60.53
CA ARG A 736 45.07 -8.72 61.92
C ARG A 736 43.89 -7.83 62.39
N ARG A 737 42.68 -8.37 62.28
CA ARG A 737 41.82 -8.55 63.47
C ARG A 737 41.18 -9.93 63.41
N GLY A 738 41.87 -10.91 63.97
CA GLY A 738 41.18 -12.02 64.59
C GLY A 738 40.43 -11.46 65.80
N LEU A 739 39.10 -11.49 65.74
CA LEU A 739 38.25 -11.41 66.92
C LEU A 739 37.47 -12.71 66.91
N GLY A 740 37.96 -13.64 67.73
CA GLY A 740 37.10 -14.68 68.27
C GLY A 740 36.16 -14.05 69.30
N ALA A 741 34.89 -14.45 69.22
CA ALA A 741 33.93 -14.64 70.31
C ALA A 741 32.71 -15.32 69.70
#